data_AF-A0A853CX74-F1
#
_entry.id   AF-A0A853CX74-F1
#
_cell.length_a   1.000
_cell.length_b   1.000
_cell.length_c   1.000
_cell.angle_alpha   90.00
_cell.angle_beta   90.00
_cell.angle_gamma   90.00
#
_symmetry.space_group_name_H-M   'P 1'
#
loop_
_entity.id
_entity.type
_entity.pdbx_description
1 polymer ?
#
loop_
_entity_poly.entity_id
_entity_poly.type
_entity_poly.pdbx_seq_one_letter_code
_entity_poly.pdbx_strand_id
1 'polypeptide(L)'
;MQELPIVYCRGYAGPTSQIDSTVNDPFYGFNEGATHTRVNGDGDPMFYQFEGPLLRLLGERAYQVLVRGSQKELLATAADGSLPQKSIWIHRFYDEAATTYAAPAPRSGNLFDRAITWTEDLVREHAQAQGFDIEQAARELYDLVLMVREKTGAPKVFLVAHSMGGLVARCMMQKVCEEDGRIPAKELVAKFCTYATPHGGIVFTGALLNWLMETFGPAGSDIFSPPKMYGYLTPGKKFGDRPIGVAWDPRVIPPSVFDVDDVFCIIGTDQNDFTLAKLGVGPRSDGLVLIENAYVKGAHRAFVYKSHSGPYGEVNSEEGYQNLSRFLFGHWSVQVELSNLPPASVVAAQPDVAWQADLQLAIRGLSVLITEQKAVHYNPVQLNSEIAQHAPGSPGEDSVDAPIPLVGTFLFSKEPPADLPPTQVTPGVGDAPSPAVAAPTAASAPASAPAPAREGWWHRFVDSVGGEHEQAAPVDVPLENPLDPTIPAVAAQAVSAVADDLAAGAGADAGAAPAGGAASDYARLSQDLSRYALTLRVYQVITRNGVFDFSSNLEQVGDWQDVLIVDIGRSADGRFGAWTGWNSAVPGAINQLGQMADALALTPDPQDPNVIRAVLDLPPAARALPVFGPAAQLAFTIVNRDAKG
;
A
#
# COMPACT_ATOMS: atom_id res chain seq x y z
N MET A 1 21.41 -0.93 -2.69
CA MET A 1 20.28 -1.56 -3.40
C MET A 1 20.62 -1.95 -4.83
N GLN A 2 20.45 -3.23 -5.16
CA GLN A 2 20.63 -3.77 -6.51
C GLN A 2 19.46 -3.36 -7.40
N GLU A 3 19.76 -3.01 -8.65
CA GLU A 3 18.76 -2.73 -9.67
C GLU A 3 18.25 -4.06 -10.21
N LEU A 4 17.10 -4.56 -9.74
CA LEU A 4 16.60 -5.89 -10.09
C LEU A 4 15.40 -5.83 -11.06
N PRO A 5 15.26 -6.82 -11.97
CA PRO A 5 14.08 -6.93 -12.82
C PRO A 5 12.80 -7.09 -11.99
N ILE A 6 11.71 -6.50 -12.44
CA ILE A 6 10.37 -6.71 -11.88
C ILE A 6 9.65 -7.73 -12.75
N VAL A 7 9.20 -8.82 -12.15
CA VAL A 7 8.28 -9.77 -12.75
C VAL A 7 6.89 -9.52 -12.17
N TYR A 8 5.93 -9.16 -13.01
CA TYR A 8 4.56 -8.86 -12.64
C TYR A 8 3.63 -10.04 -12.95
N CYS A 9 2.84 -10.46 -11.97
CA CYS A 9 1.93 -11.61 -12.07
C CYS A 9 0.52 -11.19 -11.64
N ARG A 10 -0.38 -10.92 -12.61
CA ARG A 10 -1.75 -10.49 -12.32
C ARG A 10 -2.74 -11.64 -12.43
N GLY A 11 -3.48 -11.88 -11.35
CA GLY A 11 -4.74 -12.61 -11.37
C GLY A 11 -5.89 -11.71 -11.78
N TYR A 12 -6.87 -12.27 -12.49
CA TYR A 12 -8.15 -11.63 -12.78
C TYR A 12 -9.29 -12.42 -12.20
N ALA A 13 -10.26 -11.68 -11.69
CA ALA A 13 -11.45 -12.19 -11.04
C ALA A 13 -12.67 -11.61 -11.81
N GLY A 14 -12.90 -12.13 -13.03
CA GLY A 14 -13.97 -11.67 -13.91
C GLY A 14 -14.29 -12.67 -15.02
N PRO A 15 -15.53 -12.70 -15.56
CA PRO A 15 -15.98 -13.66 -16.57
C PRO A 15 -15.06 -13.70 -17.79
N THR A 16 -15.17 -14.73 -18.64
CA THR A 16 -14.31 -14.91 -19.84
C THR A 16 -14.15 -13.65 -20.67
N SER A 17 -15.16 -12.79 -20.80
CA SER A 17 -15.06 -11.50 -21.48
C SER A 17 -14.09 -10.48 -20.85
N GLN A 18 -13.91 -10.52 -19.53
CA GLN A 18 -12.90 -9.73 -18.81
C GLN A 18 -11.49 -10.37 -18.90
N ILE A 19 -11.42 -11.70 -18.96
CA ILE A 19 -10.16 -12.40 -19.29
C ILE A 19 -9.75 -12.03 -20.72
N ASP A 20 -10.68 -12.02 -21.67
CA ASP A 20 -10.42 -11.64 -23.06
C ASP A 20 -9.99 -10.16 -23.16
N SER A 21 -10.65 -9.23 -22.45
CA SER A 21 -10.23 -7.81 -22.43
C SER A 21 -8.83 -7.63 -21.84
N THR A 22 -8.50 -8.41 -20.82
CA THR A 22 -7.18 -8.43 -20.17
C THR A 22 -6.12 -8.96 -21.10
N VAL A 23 -6.39 -10.07 -21.77
CA VAL A 23 -5.46 -10.72 -22.67
C VAL A 23 -5.17 -9.80 -23.86
N ASN A 24 -6.14 -8.98 -24.27
CA ASN A 24 -5.93 -7.94 -25.26
C ASN A 24 -5.05 -6.77 -24.79
N ASP A 25 -4.85 -6.61 -23.48
CA ASP A 25 -3.90 -5.64 -22.93
C ASP A 25 -2.49 -6.26 -22.83
N PRO A 26 -1.47 -5.71 -23.51
CA PRO A 26 -0.10 -6.23 -23.46
C PRO A 26 0.52 -6.26 -22.06
N PHE A 27 0.05 -5.43 -21.12
CA PHE A 27 0.62 -5.32 -19.77
C PHE A 27 -0.27 -5.89 -18.68
N TYR A 28 -1.35 -6.60 -19.04
CA TYR A 28 -2.34 -7.11 -18.08
C TYR A 28 -2.76 -5.99 -17.12
N GLY A 29 -3.08 -4.82 -17.67
CA GLY A 29 -3.49 -3.61 -16.95
C GLY A 29 -2.52 -3.05 -15.92
N PHE A 30 -1.25 -3.46 -15.89
CA PHE A 30 -0.25 -2.79 -15.05
C PHE A 30 0.00 -1.32 -15.47
N ASN A 31 -0.38 -0.99 -16.70
CA ASN A 31 -0.43 0.36 -17.27
C ASN A 31 -1.69 1.14 -16.91
N GLU A 32 -2.67 0.54 -16.24
CA GLU A 32 -3.89 1.23 -15.85
C GLU A 32 -3.61 2.22 -14.71
N GLY A 33 -4.21 3.40 -14.83
CA GLY A 33 -4.26 4.41 -13.77
C GLY A 33 -5.65 4.53 -13.18
N ALA A 34 -5.87 5.61 -12.43
CA ALA A 34 -7.16 5.94 -11.84
C ALA A 34 -7.52 7.40 -12.10
N THR A 35 -8.79 7.67 -12.37
CA THR A 35 -9.37 9.04 -12.44
C THR A 35 -10.32 9.34 -11.29
N HIS A 36 -10.51 8.36 -10.40
CA HIS A 36 -11.48 8.42 -9.32
C HIS A 36 -10.79 8.20 -7.98
N THR A 37 -11.14 9.03 -7.00
CA THR A 37 -10.77 8.82 -5.60
C THR A 37 -11.94 9.13 -4.68
N ARG A 38 -11.97 8.51 -3.51
CA ARG A 38 -12.83 8.91 -2.40
C ARG A 38 -11.94 9.48 -1.30
N VAL A 39 -11.89 10.80 -1.19
CA VAL A 39 -11.14 11.43 -0.11
C VAL A 39 -11.91 11.18 1.19
N ASN A 40 -11.22 10.62 2.19
CA ASN A 40 -11.73 10.28 3.53
C ASN A 40 -12.77 9.15 3.60
N GLY A 41 -13.03 8.43 2.51
CA GLY A 41 -13.90 7.25 2.48
C GLY A 41 -15.40 7.47 2.70
N ASP A 42 -15.81 8.61 3.27
CA ASP A 42 -17.21 8.96 3.55
C ASP A 42 -17.87 9.85 2.45
N GLY A 43 -17.15 10.19 1.38
CA GLY A 43 -17.54 11.24 0.41
C GLY A 43 -17.94 10.77 -1.00
N ASP A 44 -18.57 11.69 -1.74
CA ASP A 44 -18.82 11.58 -3.18
C ASP A 44 -17.50 11.36 -3.96
N PRO A 45 -17.51 10.58 -5.05
CA PRO A 45 -16.32 10.41 -5.88
C PRO A 45 -15.79 11.76 -6.35
N MET A 46 -14.49 11.98 -6.15
CA MET A 46 -13.79 13.15 -6.66
C MET A 46 -12.88 12.77 -7.82
N PHE A 47 -12.76 13.70 -8.76
CA PHE A 47 -11.79 13.58 -9.85
C PHE A 47 -10.37 13.68 -9.29
N TYR A 48 -9.57 12.67 -9.56
CA TYR A 48 -8.17 12.61 -9.18
C TYR A 48 -7.43 11.75 -10.20
N GLN A 49 -6.37 12.27 -10.80
CA GLN A 49 -5.65 11.57 -11.85
C GLN A 49 -4.36 10.97 -11.31
N PHE A 50 -4.24 9.66 -11.46
CA PHE A 50 -3.01 8.90 -11.29
C PHE A 50 -2.76 8.09 -12.56
N GLU A 51 -1.56 8.21 -13.10
CA GLU A 51 -1.15 7.68 -14.40
C GLU A 51 -0.90 6.16 -14.42
N GLY A 52 -0.85 5.53 -13.25
CA GLY A 52 -0.64 4.09 -13.11
C GLY A 52 0.80 3.71 -12.74
N PRO A 53 0.99 2.53 -12.11
CA PRO A 53 2.28 2.13 -11.56
C PRO A 53 3.35 1.95 -12.63
N LEU A 54 2.98 1.48 -13.83
CA LEU A 54 3.94 1.29 -14.92
C LEU A 54 4.59 2.61 -15.36
N LEU A 55 3.78 3.65 -15.65
CA LEU A 55 4.31 4.95 -16.09
C LEU A 55 5.19 5.59 -15.03
N ARG A 56 4.80 5.46 -13.75
CA ARG A 56 5.62 5.90 -12.62
C ARG A 56 6.94 5.12 -12.52
N LEU A 57 6.97 3.82 -12.75
CA LEU A 57 8.24 3.05 -12.75
C LEU A 57 9.16 3.47 -13.91
N LEU A 58 8.60 3.72 -15.08
CA LEU A 58 9.35 4.20 -16.25
C LEU A 58 9.97 5.59 -15.99
N GLY A 59 9.17 6.58 -15.57
CA GLY A 59 9.64 7.95 -15.34
C GLY A 59 10.40 8.13 -14.02
N GLU A 60 9.88 7.51 -12.96
CA GLU A 60 10.34 7.52 -11.56
C GLU A 60 11.70 6.92 -11.27
N ARG A 61 11.91 5.78 -11.92
CA ARG A 61 12.90 4.78 -11.54
C ARG A 61 13.69 4.26 -12.74
N ALA A 62 13.43 4.81 -13.93
CA ALA A 62 14.07 4.46 -15.19
C ALA A 62 13.98 2.95 -15.51
N TYR A 63 12.89 2.31 -15.10
CA TYR A 63 12.57 0.96 -15.58
C TYR A 63 12.23 0.99 -17.07
N GLN A 64 12.37 -0.16 -17.72
CA GLN A 64 12.06 -0.34 -19.13
C GLN A 64 11.08 -1.50 -19.31
N VAL A 65 10.10 -1.32 -20.20
CA VAL A 65 9.24 -2.43 -20.66
C VAL A 65 9.65 -2.79 -22.07
N LEU A 66 10.23 -3.98 -22.23
CA LEU A 66 10.78 -4.43 -23.50
C LEU A 66 9.82 -5.41 -24.17
N VAL A 67 8.89 -4.90 -24.97
CA VAL A 67 7.92 -5.75 -25.70
C VAL A 67 8.49 -6.27 -27.02
N ARG A 68 8.96 -5.37 -27.91
CA ARG A 68 9.52 -5.71 -29.24
C ARG A 68 8.71 -6.78 -30.00
N GLY A 69 7.38 -6.67 -29.99
CA GLY A 69 6.45 -7.65 -30.57
C GLY A 69 6.03 -8.76 -29.60
N SER A 70 6.97 -9.34 -28.84
CA SER A 70 6.70 -10.34 -27.81
C SER A 70 7.81 -10.40 -26.77
N GLN A 71 7.47 -10.23 -25.48
CA GLN A 71 8.45 -10.36 -24.38
C GLN A 71 9.05 -11.78 -24.34
N LYS A 72 8.24 -12.80 -24.64
CA LYS A 72 8.68 -14.20 -24.69
C LYS A 72 9.69 -14.43 -25.81
N GLU A 73 9.43 -13.90 -27.00
CA GLU A 73 10.35 -14.03 -28.14
C GLU A 73 11.63 -13.22 -27.92
N LEU A 74 11.52 -12.03 -27.33
CA LEU A 74 12.68 -11.23 -26.95
C LEU A 74 13.59 -11.98 -25.96
N LEU A 75 13.03 -12.58 -24.91
CA LEU A 75 13.80 -13.38 -23.96
C LEU A 75 14.44 -14.60 -24.64
N ALA A 76 13.72 -15.29 -25.52
CA ALA A 76 14.22 -16.47 -26.22
C ALA A 76 15.38 -16.17 -27.19
N THR A 77 15.40 -14.96 -27.78
CA THR A 77 16.38 -14.59 -28.82
C THR A 77 17.50 -13.68 -28.33
N ALA A 78 17.35 -13.04 -27.18
CA ALA A 78 18.38 -12.21 -26.59
C ALA A 78 19.60 -13.02 -26.16
N ALA A 79 20.78 -12.43 -26.31
CA ALA A 79 22.01 -12.96 -25.73
C ALA A 79 21.98 -12.82 -24.20
N ASP A 80 22.65 -13.72 -23.50
CA ASP A 80 22.72 -13.71 -22.03
C ASP A 80 23.37 -12.41 -21.54
N GLY A 81 22.84 -11.85 -20.45
CA GLY A 81 23.29 -10.57 -19.89
C GLY A 81 23.12 -9.35 -20.81
N SER A 82 22.46 -9.46 -21.96
CA SER A 82 22.31 -8.33 -22.90
C SER A 82 21.14 -7.40 -22.59
N LEU A 83 20.19 -7.84 -21.77
CA LEU A 83 19.00 -7.06 -21.39
C LEU A 83 19.27 -6.26 -20.10
N PRO A 84 18.65 -5.07 -19.92
CA PRO A 84 18.85 -4.25 -18.73
C PRO A 84 18.22 -4.89 -17.50
N GLN A 85 18.90 -4.80 -16.35
CA GLN A 85 18.33 -5.28 -15.08
C GLN A 85 17.11 -4.45 -14.63
N LYS A 86 17.07 -3.15 -14.93
CA LYS A 86 15.87 -2.30 -14.78
C LYS A 86 14.83 -2.59 -15.87
N SER A 87 14.31 -3.81 -15.90
CA SER A 87 13.29 -4.24 -16.84
C SER A 87 12.04 -4.76 -16.12
N ILE A 88 10.90 -4.66 -16.80
CA ILE A 88 9.60 -5.14 -16.35
C ILE A 88 9.12 -6.25 -17.29
N TRP A 89 8.76 -7.39 -16.71
CA TRP A 89 8.34 -8.60 -17.41
C TRP A 89 6.98 -9.05 -16.91
N ILE A 90 6.05 -9.31 -17.82
CA ILE A 90 4.66 -9.66 -17.48
C ILE A 90 4.49 -11.17 -17.62
N HIS A 91 4.07 -11.84 -16.54
CA HIS A 91 3.71 -13.25 -16.58
C HIS A 91 2.28 -13.40 -17.11
N ARG A 92 2.16 -13.90 -18.35
CA ARG A 92 0.90 -13.93 -19.11
C ARG A 92 0.23 -15.31 -19.11
N PHE A 93 0.03 -15.88 -17.93
CA PHE A 93 -0.46 -17.26 -17.76
C PHE A 93 -1.94 -17.48 -18.14
N TYR A 94 -2.72 -16.43 -18.42
CA TYR A 94 -4.08 -16.58 -18.93
C TYR A 94 -4.13 -16.73 -20.46
N ASP A 95 -3.05 -16.39 -21.18
CA ASP A 95 -3.05 -16.36 -22.65
C ASP A 95 -3.40 -17.74 -23.26
N GLU A 96 -2.99 -18.85 -22.62
CA GLU A 96 -3.33 -20.21 -23.08
C GLU A 96 -4.80 -20.57 -22.85
N ALA A 97 -5.43 -19.99 -21.81
CA ALA A 97 -6.84 -20.16 -21.50
C ALA A 97 -7.75 -19.19 -22.28
N ALA A 98 -7.18 -18.18 -22.93
CA ALA A 98 -7.92 -17.16 -23.66
C ALA A 98 -8.48 -17.68 -24.98
N THR A 99 -9.74 -17.34 -25.28
CA THR A 99 -10.38 -17.77 -26.53
C THR A 99 -10.07 -16.84 -27.70
N THR A 100 -9.54 -15.64 -27.44
CA THR A 100 -9.23 -14.61 -28.45
C THR A 100 -8.15 -15.00 -29.45
N TYR A 101 -7.25 -15.92 -29.08
CA TYR A 101 -6.23 -16.47 -29.99
C TYR A 101 -6.65 -17.78 -30.67
N ALA A 102 -7.88 -18.26 -30.45
CA ALA A 102 -8.41 -19.39 -31.19
C ALA A 102 -8.60 -18.97 -32.66
N ALA A 103 -7.96 -19.69 -33.59
CA ALA A 103 -8.17 -19.47 -35.01
C ALA A 103 -9.68 -19.59 -35.32
N PRO A 104 -10.28 -18.68 -36.10
CA PRO A 104 -11.64 -18.88 -36.56
C PRO A 104 -11.68 -20.23 -37.30
N ALA A 105 -12.55 -21.13 -36.87
CA ALA A 105 -12.71 -22.44 -37.50
C ALA A 105 -12.82 -22.23 -39.03
N PRO A 106 -11.92 -22.82 -39.84
CA PRO A 106 -11.90 -22.56 -41.27
C PRO A 106 -13.22 -23.02 -41.88
N ARG A 107 -14.04 -22.06 -42.32
CA ARG A 107 -15.29 -22.32 -43.06
C ARG A 107 -15.01 -22.68 -44.53
N SER A 108 -14.11 -23.61 -44.79
CA SER A 108 -13.99 -24.35 -46.06
C SER A 108 -12.80 -25.31 -46.01
N GLY A 109 -13.06 -26.60 -45.77
CA GLY A 109 -12.05 -27.66 -45.83
C GLY A 109 -12.72 -29.02 -46.05
N ASN A 110 -12.07 -29.91 -46.79
CA ASN A 110 -12.63 -31.21 -47.21
C ASN A 110 -12.81 -32.14 -45.99
N LEU A 111 -13.63 -33.19 -46.11
CA LEU A 111 -14.01 -34.07 -44.97
C LEU A 111 -12.82 -34.67 -44.20
N PHE A 112 -11.66 -34.83 -44.85
CA PHE A 112 -10.43 -35.29 -44.21
C PHE A 112 -9.76 -34.22 -43.34
N ASP A 113 -9.73 -32.95 -43.78
CA ASP A 113 -9.23 -31.84 -42.96
C ASP A 113 -10.11 -31.66 -41.73
N ARG A 114 -11.44 -31.77 -41.90
CA ARG A 114 -12.38 -31.75 -40.77
C ARG A 114 -12.10 -32.83 -39.73
N ALA A 115 -11.63 -34.03 -40.10
CA ALA A 115 -11.36 -35.09 -39.13
C ALA A 115 -10.12 -34.80 -38.28
N ILE A 116 -9.07 -34.22 -38.89
CA ILE A 116 -7.84 -33.83 -38.20
C ILE A 116 -8.09 -32.60 -37.31
N THR A 117 -8.76 -31.58 -37.84
CA THR A 117 -9.19 -30.42 -37.06
C THR A 117 -10.14 -30.82 -35.94
N TRP A 118 -11.02 -31.82 -36.12
CA TRP A 118 -11.89 -32.28 -35.03
C TRP A 118 -11.12 -32.97 -33.90
N THR A 119 -10.04 -33.72 -34.19
CA THR A 119 -9.16 -34.25 -33.14
C THR A 119 -8.32 -33.18 -32.46
N GLU A 120 -7.82 -32.19 -33.19
CA GLU A 120 -7.06 -31.05 -32.62
C GLU A 120 -7.97 -30.10 -31.84
N ASP A 121 -9.18 -29.84 -32.33
CA ASP A 121 -10.24 -29.11 -31.65
C ASP A 121 -10.72 -29.90 -30.44
N LEU A 122 -10.85 -31.23 -30.48
CA LEU A 122 -11.18 -32.03 -29.31
C LEU A 122 -10.06 -32.03 -28.27
N VAL A 123 -8.79 -31.99 -28.68
CA VAL A 123 -7.64 -31.88 -27.77
C VAL A 123 -7.53 -30.47 -27.20
N ARG A 124 -7.79 -29.42 -27.99
CA ARG A 124 -7.89 -28.02 -27.54
C ARG A 124 -9.11 -27.77 -26.68
N GLU A 125 -10.26 -28.35 -27.03
CA GLU A 125 -11.50 -28.31 -26.27
C GLU A 125 -11.35 -29.13 -24.99
N HIS A 126 -10.59 -30.25 -24.97
CA HIS A 126 -10.20 -30.93 -23.73
C HIS A 126 -9.23 -30.09 -22.88
N ALA A 127 -8.27 -29.41 -23.49
CA ALA A 127 -7.34 -28.51 -22.79
C ALA A 127 -8.05 -27.26 -22.25
N GLN A 128 -9.05 -26.74 -22.97
CA GLN A 128 -9.94 -25.66 -22.54
C GLN A 128 -11.02 -26.13 -21.54
N ALA A 129 -11.38 -27.42 -21.56
CA ALA A 129 -12.34 -28.04 -20.64
C ALA A 129 -11.71 -28.47 -19.31
N GLN A 130 -10.39 -28.55 -19.22
CA GLN A 130 -9.69 -28.67 -17.95
C GLN A 130 -9.42 -27.27 -17.43
N GLY A 131 -10.12 -26.88 -16.37
CA GLY A 131 -10.02 -25.54 -15.78
C GLY A 131 -8.59 -25.15 -15.41
N PHE A 132 -8.40 -23.87 -15.07
CA PHE A 132 -7.11 -23.28 -14.74
C PHE A 132 -6.21 -24.14 -13.82
N ASP A 133 -5.00 -24.48 -14.28
CA ASP A 133 -3.99 -25.21 -13.51
C ASP A 133 -2.95 -24.23 -12.91
N ILE A 134 -3.08 -24.00 -11.60
CA ILE A 134 -2.20 -23.10 -10.84
C ILE A 134 -0.74 -23.61 -10.76
N GLU A 135 -0.53 -24.92 -10.76
CA GLU A 135 0.82 -25.50 -10.66
C GLU A 135 1.56 -25.34 -11.99
N GLN A 136 0.86 -25.51 -13.11
CA GLN A 136 1.40 -25.22 -14.44
C GLN A 136 1.75 -23.73 -14.58
N ALA A 137 0.84 -22.83 -14.21
CA ALA A 137 1.11 -21.39 -14.22
C ALA A 137 2.32 -21.00 -13.33
N ALA A 138 2.52 -21.72 -12.22
CA ALA A 138 3.67 -21.52 -11.33
C ALA A 138 4.98 -22.04 -11.93
N ARG A 139 4.95 -23.13 -12.71
CA ARG A 139 6.12 -23.62 -13.46
C ARG A 139 6.54 -22.65 -14.54
N GLU A 140 5.59 -22.11 -15.28
CA GLU A 140 5.86 -21.08 -16.28
C GLU A 140 6.43 -19.82 -15.66
N LEU A 141 5.96 -19.43 -14.47
CA LEU A 141 6.54 -18.30 -13.72
C LEU A 141 7.99 -18.61 -13.33
N TYR A 142 8.29 -19.83 -12.85
CA TYR A 142 9.65 -20.25 -12.54
C TYR A 142 10.56 -20.15 -13.77
N ASP A 143 10.11 -20.66 -14.92
CA ASP A 143 10.87 -20.63 -16.17
C ASP A 143 11.09 -19.19 -16.67
N LEU A 144 10.07 -18.32 -16.55
CA LEU A 144 10.18 -16.89 -16.84
C LEU A 144 11.22 -16.23 -15.95
N VAL A 145 11.21 -16.47 -14.64
CA VAL A 145 12.19 -15.89 -13.70
C VAL A 145 13.61 -16.33 -14.04
N LEU A 146 13.82 -17.60 -14.39
CA LEU A 146 15.13 -18.09 -14.82
C LEU A 146 15.60 -17.40 -16.10
N MET A 147 14.76 -17.32 -17.13
CA MET A 147 15.09 -16.62 -18.37
C MET A 147 15.40 -15.14 -18.12
N VAL A 148 14.58 -14.45 -17.32
CA VAL A 148 14.82 -13.03 -17.00
C VAL A 148 16.17 -12.86 -16.31
N ARG A 149 16.53 -13.69 -15.34
CA ARG A 149 17.83 -13.63 -14.66
C ARG A 149 18.99 -13.88 -15.63
N GLU A 150 18.89 -14.91 -16.46
CA GLU A 150 19.90 -15.25 -17.47
C GLU A 150 20.11 -14.09 -18.47
N LYS A 151 19.02 -13.57 -19.04
CA LYS A 151 19.10 -12.53 -20.08
C LYS A 151 19.46 -11.15 -19.55
N THR A 152 19.18 -10.86 -18.28
CA THR A 152 19.56 -9.58 -17.64
C THR A 152 20.86 -9.63 -16.84
N GLY A 153 21.37 -10.84 -16.56
CA GLY A 153 22.48 -11.05 -15.63
C GLY A 153 22.15 -10.69 -14.17
N ALA A 154 20.87 -10.50 -13.84
CA ALA A 154 20.45 -10.15 -12.48
C ALA A 154 20.50 -11.37 -11.54
N PRO A 155 21.01 -11.21 -10.30
CA PRO A 155 21.10 -12.32 -9.36
C PRO A 155 19.73 -12.75 -8.84
N LYS A 156 18.72 -11.87 -8.82
CA LYS A 156 17.36 -12.12 -8.34
C LYS A 156 16.36 -11.26 -9.11
N VAL A 157 15.07 -11.43 -8.84
CA VAL A 157 14.00 -10.54 -9.32
C VAL A 157 13.15 -9.99 -8.17
N PHE A 158 12.48 -8.87 -8.39
CA PHE A 158 11.33 -8.47 -7.61
C PHE A 158 10.08 -9.12 -8.19
N LEU A 159 9.26 -9.73 -7.34
CA LEU A 159 8.00 -10.33 -7.73
C LEU A 159 6.85 -9.46 -7.24
N VAL A 160 6.04 -8.95 -8.15
CA VAL A 160 4.88 -8.11 -7.86
C VAL A 160 3.65 -8.85 -8.36
N ALA A 161 2.70 -9.11 -7.47
CA ALA A 161 1.55 -9.93 -7.82
C ALA A 161 0.23 -9.34 -7.36
N HIS A 162 -0.83 -9.64 -8.09
CA HIS A 162 -2.19 -9.20 -7.77
C HIS A 162 -3.16 -10.38 -7.75
N SER A 163 -4.08 -10.38 -6.78
CA SER A 163 -5.15 -11.37 -6.66
C SER A 163 -4.61 -12.81 -6.76
N MET A 164 -5.19 -13.65 -7.62
CA MET A 164 -4.75 -15.04 -7.88
C MET A 164 -3.27 -15.14 -8.32
N GLY A 165 -2.70 -14.12 -8.95
CA GLY A 165 -1.29 -14.10 -9.34
C GLY A 165 -0.34 -14.24 -8.14
N GLY A 166 -0.76 -13.77 -6.96
CA GLY A 166 -0.01 -13.98 -5.71
C GLY A 166 -0.05 -15.42 -5.24
N LEU A 167 -1.11 -16.18 -5.55
CA LEU A 167 -1.17 -17.62 -5.28
C LEU A 167 -0.28 -18.41 -6.25
N VAL A 168 -0.25 -18.03 -7.53
CA VAL A 168 0.69 -18.57 -8.53
C VAL A 168 2.14 -18.35 -8.08
N ALA A 169 2.47 -17.12 -7.67
CA ALA A 169 3.78 -16.77 -7.11
C ALA A 169 4.15 -17.61 -5.88
N ARG A 170 3.21 -17.81 -4.95
CA ARG A 170 3.45 -18.66 -3.77
C ARG A 170 3.56 -20.14 -4.10
N CYS A 171 2.78 -20.64 -5.05
CA CYS A 171 2.94 -22.01 -5.55
C CYS A 171 4.33 -22.19 -6.17
N MET A 172 4.79 -21.21 -6.96
CA MET A 172 6.15 -21.21 -7.51
C MET A 172 7.18 -21.28 -6.39
N MET A 173 7.12 -20.38 -5.41
CA MET A 173 8.12 -20.30 -4.35
C MET A 173 8.10 -21.48 -3.38
N GLN A 174 6.92 -21.88 -2.90
CA GLN A 174 6.78 -22.87 -1.83
C GLN A 174 6.77 -24.31 -2.32
N LYS A 175 6.37 -24.56 -3.56
CA LYS A 175 6.21 -25.92 -4.09
C LYS A 175 7.14 -26.16 -5.26
N VAL A 176 7.06 -25.34 -6.31
CA VAL A 176 7.85 -25.57 -7.52
C VAL A 176 9.34 -25.45 -7.21
N CYS A 177 9.80 -24.39 -6.54
CA CYS A 177 11.23 -24.21 -6.21
C CYS A 177 11.81 -25.30 -5.30
N GLU A 178 10.96 -26.07 -4.60
CA GLU A 178 11.37 -27.15 -3.69
C GLU A 178 11.42 -28.52 -4.39
N GLU A 179 11.13 -28.61 -5.69
CA GLU A 179 11.28 -29.85 -6.46
C GLU A 179 12.75 -30.15 -6.78
N ASP A 180 13.05 -31.44 -6.91
CA ASP A 180 14.40 -31.94 -7.16
C ASP A 180 15.07 -31.24 -8.35
N GLY A 181 16.24 -30.65 -8.10
CA GLY A 181 17.07 -30.00 -9.12
C GLY A 181 16.68 -28.56 -9.46
N ARG A 182 15.70 -27.95 -8.78
CA ARG A 182 15.34 -26.54 -8.95
C ARG A 182 16.03 -25.63 -7.93
N ILE A 183 16.09 -24.34 -8.26
CA ILE A 183 16.72 -23.32 -7.42
C ILE A 183 15.72 -22.84 -6.35
N PRO A 184 16.12 -22.79 -5.07
CA PRO A 184 15.26 -22.31 -3.99
C PRO A 184 14.74 -20.87 -4.19
N ALA A 185 13.53 -20.59 -3.71
CA ALA A 185 12.88 -19.29 -3.89
C ALA A 185 13.72 -18.11 -3.37
N LYS A 186 14.36 -18.26 -2.21
CA LYS A 186 15.25 -17.25 -1.60
C LYS A 186 16.48 -16.88 -2.45
N GLU A 187 16.84 -17.70 -3.43
CA GLU A 187 17.94 -17.45 -4.38
C GLU A 187 17.44 -16.84 -5.70
N LEU A 188 16.13 -16.85 -5.95
CA LEU A 188 15.50 -16.32 -7.16
C LEU A 188 14.81 -14.97 -6.92
N VAL A 189 14.14 -14.82 -5.78
CA VAL A 189 13.29 -13.67 -5.45
C VAL A 189 13.99 -12.85 -4.38
N ALA A 190 14.07 -11.54 -4.59
CA ALA A 190 14.61 -10.60 -3.61
C ALA A 190 13.51 -10.02 -2.72
N LYS A 191 12.35 -9.70 -3.31
CA LYS A 191 11.20 -9.14 -2.60
C LYS A 191 9.91 -9.60 -3.28
N PHE A 192 8.88 -9.89 -2.48
CA PHE A 192 7.57 -10.31 -2.95
C PHE A 192 6.48 -9.35 -2.46
N CYS A 193 5.88 -8.59 -3.38
CA CYS A 193 4.80 -7.66 -3.08
C CYS A 193 3.48 -8.20 -3.62
N THR A 194 2.43 -8.19 -2.80
CA THR A 194 1.09 -8.60 -3.20
C THR A 194 0.07 -7.48 -3.07
N TYR A 195 -0.89 -7.50 -3.99
CA TYR A 195 -2.11 -6.70 -4.04
C TYR A 195 -3.29 -7.66 -3.93
N ALA A 196 -4.10 -7.53 -2.86
CA ALA A 196 -5.38 -8.23 -2.70
C ALA A 196 -5.31 -9.74 -2.95
N THR A 197 -4.17 -10.36 -2.66
CA THR A 197 -4.01 -11.80 -2.84
C THR A 197 -4.79 -12.53 -1.73
N PRO A 198 -5.70 -13.46 -2.07
CA PRO A 198 -6.42 -14.27 -1.08
C PRO A 198 -5.50 -15.34 -0.48
N HIS A 199 -4.48 -14.91 0.28
CA HIS A 199 -3.52 -15.77 0.97
C HIS A 199 -4.19 -16.80 1.89
N GLY A 200 -5.32 -16.44 2.49
CA GLY A 200 -6.16 -17.31 3.32
C GLY A 200 -7.27 -18.03 2.56
N GLY A 201 -7.38 -17.84 1.25
CA GLY A 201 -8.49 -18.28 0.43
C GLY A 201 -9.67 -17.30 0.47
N ILE A 202 -10.74 -17.67 -0.23
CA ILE A 202 -11.99 -16.91 -0.30
C ILE A 202 -13.06 -17.67 0.47
N VAL A 203 -13.78 -16.98 1.36
CA VAL A 203 -14.91 -17.58 2.09
C VAL A 203 -16.14 -17.54 1.18
N PHE A 204 -16.53 -18.70 0.68
CA PHE A 204 -17.62 -18.83 -0.28
C PHE A 204 -18.98 -18.64 0.40
N THR A 205 -19.67 -17.55 0.09
CA THR A 205 -21.12 -17.42 0.26
C THR A 205 -21.83 -17.93 -0.99
N GLY A 206 -23.13 -18.24 -0.92
CA GLY A 206 -23.86 -18.84 -2.06
C GLY A 206 -23.79 -18.00 -3.35
N ALA A 207 -23.87 -16.67 -3.24
CA ALA A 207 -23.78 -15.77 -4.39
C ALA A 207 -22.35 -15.66 -4.93
N LEU A 208 -21.34 -15.60 -4.05
CA LEU A 208 -19.93 -15.57 -4.43
C LEU A 208 -19.45 -16.88 -5.06
N LEU A 209 -19.94 -18.03 -4.56
CA LEU A 209 -19.66 -19.35 -5.11
C LEU A 209 -20.18 -19.46 -6.54
N ASN A 210 -21.41 -19.04 -6.79
CA ASN A 210 -21.99 -19.03 -8.14
C ASN A 210 -21.15 -18.18 -9.09
N TRP A 211 -20.76 -16.98 -8.67
CA TRP A 211 -19.93 -16.10 -9.49
C TRP A 211 -18.53 -16.68 -9.75
N LEU A 212 -17.86 -17.28 -8.75
CA LEU A 212 -16.57 -17.93 -8.94
C LEU A 212 -16.68 -19.15 -9.87
N MET A 213 -17.77 -19.93 -9.77
CA MET A 213 -18.04 -21.04 -10.68
C MET A 213 -18.29 -20.55 -12.11
N GLU A 214 -19.03 -19.47 -12.31
CA GLU A 214 -19.24 -18.84 -13.63
C GLU A 214 -17.94 -18.28 -14.21
N THR A 215 -17.06 -17.76 -13.35
CA THR A 215 -15.83 -17.07 -13.75
C THR A 215 -14.68 -18.03 -14.06
N PHE A 216 -14.47 -19.02 -13.21
CA PHE A 216 -13.30 -19.91 -13.25
C PHE A 216 -13.65 -21.38 -13.50
N GLY A 217 -14.95 -21.69 -13.65
CA GLY A 217 -15.43 -23.06 -13.66
C GLY A 217 -15.30 -23.74 -12.28
N PRO A 218 -15.79 -24.99 -12.15
CA PRO A 218 -15.72 -25.73 -10.89
C PRO A 218 -14.28 -25.96 -10.41
N ALA A 219 -13.38 -26.39 -11.30
CA ALA A 219 -11.98 -26.67 -10.97
C ALA A 219 -11.18 -25.39 -10.64
N GLY A 220 -11.48 -24.27 -11.29
CA GLY A 220 -10.80 -23.00 -11.00
C GLY A 220 -11.33 -22.32 -9.73
N SER A 221 -12.60 -22.51 -9.34
CA SER A 221 -13.12 -22.01 -8.07
C SER A 221 -12.47 -22.69 -6.85
N ASP A 222 -12.04 -23.94 -7.01
CA ASP A 222 -11.45 -24.76 -5.97
C ASP A 222 -10.08 -24.28 -5.49
N ILE A 223 -9.35 -23.53 -6.32
CA ILE A 223 -8.02 -23.00 -5.98
C ILE A 223 -8.09 -22.02 -4.80
N PHE A 224 -9.24 -21.36 -4.59
CA PHE A 224 -9.45 -20.40 -3.51
C PHE A 224 -9.97 -21.06 -2.23
N SER A 225 -10.22 -22.37 -2.25
CA SER A 225 -10.70 -23.11 -1.07
C SER A 225 -9.56 -23.41 -0.12
N PRO A 226 -9.57 -22.89 1.13
CA PRO A 226 -8.45 -23.03 2.05
C PRO A 226 -7.93 -24.47 2.20
N PRO A 227 -8.77 -25.51 2.35
CA PRO A 227 -8.28 -26.89 2.43
C PRO A 227 -7.58 -27.39 1.16
N LYS A 228 -7.95 -26.91 -0.03
CA LYS A 228 -7.37 -27.31 -1.32
C LYS A 228 -6.08 -26.56 -1.62
N MET A 229 -5.89 -25.38 -1.02
CA MET A 229 -4.64 -24.63 -1.10
C MET A 229 -3.44 -25.46 -0.62
N TYR A 230 -3.65 -26.38 0.32
CA TYR A 230 -2.62 -27.29 0.82
C TYR A 230 -1.91 -28.06 -0.30
N GLY A 231 -2.66 -28.51 -1.30
CA GLY A 231 -2.14 -29.32 -2.40
C GLY A 231 -1.12 -28.59 -3.28
N TYR A 232 -1.33 -27.30 -3.56
CA TYR A 232 -0.45 -26.51 -4.42
C TYR A 232 0.52 -25.61 -3.64
N LEU A 233 0.35 -25.44 -2.32
CA LEU A 233 1.25 -24.67 -1.46
C LEU A 233 2.25 -25.54 -0.68
N THR A 234 2.13 -26.87 -0.72
CA THR A 234 2.99 -27.79 0.05
C THR A 234 3.79 -28.70 -0.89
N PRO A 235 5.14 -28.77 -0.73
CA PRO A 235 5.97 -29.73 -1.47
C PRO A 235 5.49 -31.17 -1.34
N GLY A 236 5.53 -31.92 -2.44
CA GLY A 236 5.17 -33.34 -2.50
C GLY A 236 3.68 -33.66 -2.33
N LYS A 237 2.80 -32.66 -2.22
CA LYS A 237 1.34 -32.83 -2.22
C LYS A 237 0.75 -32.65 -3.60
N LYS A 238 -0.46 -33.14 -3.80
CA LYS A 238 -1.23 -33.01 -5.04
C LYS A 238 -2.44 -32.13 -4.82
N PHE A 239 -2.89 -31.45 -5.87
CA PHE A 239 -4.14 -30.69 -5.82
C PHE A 239 -5.29 -31.58 -5.29
N GLY A 240 -6.05 -31.05 -4.31
CA GLY A 240 -7.11 -31.79 -3.62
C GLY A 240 -6.68 -32.52 -2.35
N ASP A 241 -5.37 -32.73 -2.12
CA ASP A 241 -4.86 -33.19 -0.82
C ASP A 241 -5.26 -32.19 0.27
N ARG A 242 -5.61 -32.71 1.46
CA ARG A 242 -6.03 -31.90 2.61
C ARG A 242 -5.02 -32.03 3.76
N PRO A 243 -4.89 -31.01 4.62
CA PRO A 243 -4.01 -31.03 5.79
C PRO A 243 -4.62 -31.87 6.94
N ILE A 244 -4.85 -33.17 6.71
CA ILE A 244 -5.46 -34.05 7.73
C ILE A 244 -4.45 -34.34 8.84
N GLY A 245 -4.82 -34.03 10.08
CA GLY A 245 -4.01 -34.33 11.27
C GLY A 245 -2.81 -33.38 11.48
N VAL A 246 -2.74 -32.28 10.73
CA VAL A 246 -1.70 -31.26 10.85
C VAL A 246 -2.32 -29.88 10.96
N ALA A 247 -1.85 -29.08 11.93
CA ALA A 247 -2.20 -27.67 12.00
C ALA A 247 -1.55 -26.95 10.82
N TRP A 248 -2.36 -26.42 9.91
CA TRP A 248 -1.90 -25.78 8.69
C TRP A 248 -2.71 -24.52 8.42
N ASP A 249 -2.00 -23.41 8.20
CA ASP A 249 -2.59 -22.12 7.85
C ASP A 249 -2.09 -21.71 6.46
N PRO A 250 -2.98 -21.55 5.46
CA PRO A 250 -2.61 -21.15 4.11
C PRO A 250 -1.89 -19.79 4.05
N ARG A 251 -2.00 -18.94 5.08
CA ARG A 251 -1.34 -17.62 5.14
C ARG A 251 0.12 -17.67 5.60
N VAL A 252 0.62 -18.84 6.00
CA VAL A 252 2.02 -18.99 6.42
C VAL A 252 2.89 -19.34 5.21
N ILE A 253 3.98 -18.59 5.03
CA ILE A 253 5.11 -19.01 4.20
C ILE A 253 6.12 -19.66 5.15
N PRO A 254 6.55 -20.92 4.94
CA PRO A 254 7.55 -21.54 5.80
C PRO A 254 8.87 -20.74 5.81
N PRO A 255 9.49 -20.47 6.98
CA PRO A 255 10.74 -19.71 7.05
C PRO A 255 11.91 -20.34 6.28
N SER A 256 11.86 -21.66 6.05
CA SER A 256 12.85 -22.37 5.23
C SER A 256 12.76 -22.00 3.74
N VAL A 257 11.58 -21.57 3.28
CA VAL A 257 11.30 -21.23 1.87
C VAL A 257 11.66 -19.78 1.57
N PHE A 258 11.15 -18.84 2.38
CA PHE A 258 11.32 -17.40 2.12
C PHE A 258 11.21 -16.59 3.42
N ASP A 259 12.00 -15.51 3.53
CA ASP A 259 11.95 -14.58 4.66
C ASP A 259 10.71 -13.67 4.53
N VAL A 260 9.87 -13.63 5.56
CA VAL A 260 8.65 -12.82 5.57
C VAL A 260 8.93 -11.32 5.68
N ASP A 261 10.13 -10.92 6.11
CA ASP A 261 10.59 -9.52 6.05
C ASP A 261 10.75 -9.01 4.60
N ASP A 262 10.90 -9.93 3.65
CA ASP A 262 10.95 -9.64 2.21
C ASP A 262 9.60 -9.87 1.52
N VAL A 263 8.51 -9.89 2.30
CA VAL A 263 7.13 -9.96 1.82
C VAL A 263 6.34 -8.73 2.27
N PHE A 264 5.55 -8.16 1.35
CA PHE A 264 4.68 -7.03 1.64
C PHE A 264 3.29 -7.21 1.02
N CYS A 265 2.25 -7.11 1.84
CA CYS A 265 0.86 -7.26 1.43
C CYS A 265 0.13 -5.91 1.48
N ILE A 266 -0.32 -5.42 0.33
CA ILE A 266 -1.20 -4.26 0.20
C ILE A 266 -2.63 -4.79 0.20
N ILE A 267 -3.45 -4.28 1.12
CA ILE A 267 -4.75 -4.83 1.46
C ILE A 267 -5.82 -3.77 1.25
N GLY A 268 -6.71 -4.01 0.28
CA GLY A 268 -7.92 -3.24 0.06
C GLY A 268 -8.94 -3.42 1.18
N THR A 269 -9.67 -2.35 1.47
CA THR A 269 -10.65 -2.31 2.57
C THR A 269 -11.95 -1.64 2.18
N ASP A 270 -12.14 -1.32 0.90
CA ASP A 270 -13.41 -0.79 0.40
C ASP A 270 -14.18 -1.85 -0.39
N GLN A 271 -15.22 -2.37 0.24
CA GLN A 271 -16.15 -3.26 -0.45
C GLN A 271 -17.07 -2.51 -1.42
N ASN A 272 -17.46 -1.26 -1.16
CA ASN A 272 -18.61 -0.64 -1.81
C ASN A 272 -18.34 -0.32 -3.29
N ASP A 273 -17.09 -0.01 -3.61
CA ASP A 273 -16.66 0.33 -4.97
C ASP A 273 -16.31 -0.90 -5.82
N PHE A 274 -16.54 -2.11 -5.31
CA PHE A 274 -16.45 -3.32 -6.11
C PHE A 274 -17.84 -3.74 -6.60
N THR A 275 -18.03 -3.89 -7.91
CA THR A 275 -19.34 -4.27 -8.50
C THR A 275 -19.90 -5.58 -7.91
N LEU A 276 -19.03 -6.45 -7.41
CA LEU A 276 -19.38 -7.75 -6.81
C LEU A 276 -19.65 -7.68 -5.29
N ALA A 277 -19.55 -6.52 -4.64
CA ALA A 277 -19.91 -6.34 -3.23
C ALA A 277 -21.35 -6.79 -2.90
N LYS A 278 -22.22 -6.74 -3.91
CA LYS A 278 -23.60 -7.24 -3.87
C LYS A 278 -23.71 -8.76 -3.67
N LEU A 279 -22.61 -9.50 -3.75
CA LEU A 279 -22.54 -10.95 -3.58
C LEU A 279 -22.29 -11.39 -2.12
N GLY A 280 -22.31 -10.44 -1.17
CA GLY A 280 -22.40 -10.76 0.26
C GLY A 280 -21.09 -11.16 0.92
N VAL A 281 -19.94 -10.69 0.41
CA VAL A 281 -18.71 -10.66 1.21
C VAL A 281 -18.93 -9.69 2.37
N GLY A 282 -18.53 -10.07 3.58
CA GLY A 282 -18.72 -9.24 4.76
C GLY A 282 -18.01 -7.88 4.64
N PRO A 283 -18.41 -6.89 5.46
CA PRO A 283 -17.91 -5.51 5.39
C PRO A 283 -16.40 -5.33 5.61
N ARG A 284 -15.72 -6.38 6.09
CA ARG A 284 -14.27 -6.43 6.29
C ARG A 284 -13.56 -7.01 5.06
N SER A 285 -13.74 -6.38 3.89
CA SER A 285 -13.17 -6.84 2.63
C SER A 285 -12.91 -5.70 1.65
N ASP A 286 -12.20 -6.01 0.57
CA ASP A 286 -12.07 -5.19 -0.64
C ASP A 286 -13.22 -5.41 -1.65
N GLY A 287 -14.29 -6.09 -1.21
CA GLY A 287 -15.42 -6.52 -2.04
C GLY A 287 -15.31 -7.95 -2.57
N LEU A 288 -14.15 -8.61 -2.43
CA LEU A 288 -13.95 -10.01 -2.81
C LEU A 288 -13.24 -10.82 -1.73
N VAL A 289 -12.11 -10.32 -1.23
CA VAL A 289 -11.23 -10.99 -0.29
C VAL A 289 -11.41 -10.36 1.09
N LEU A 290 -11.69 -11.19 2.10
CA LEU A 290 -11.72 -10.72 3.48
C LEU A 290 -10.33 -10.25 3.91
N ILE A 291 -10.28 -9.15 4.65
CA ILE A 291 -9.04 -8.54 5.15
C ILE A 291 -8.16 -9.57 5.89
N GLU A 292 -8.78 -10.44 6.70
CA GLU A 292 -8.08 -11.50 7.45
C GLU A 292 -7.40 -12.58 6.58
N ASN A 293 -7.80 -12.68 5.32
CA ASN A 293 -7.27 -13.61 4.33
C ASN A 293 -6.36 -12.92 3.29
N ALA A 294 -6.20 -11.60 3.34
CA ALA A 294 -5.50 -10.81 2.34
C ALA A 294 -3.99 -10.63 2.62
N TYR A 295 -3.42 -11.35 3.59
CA TYR A 295 -2.01 -11.18 3.97
C TYR A 295 -1.30 -12.49 4.35
N VAL A 296 0.03 -12.46 4.27
CA VAL A 296 0.93 -13.46 4.83
C VAL A 296 1.20 -13.15 6.30
N LYS A 297 1.16 -14.18 7.16
CA LYS A 297 1.48 -14.02 8.58
C LYS A 297 2.96 -13.65 8.77
N GLY A 298 3.23 -12.65 9.60
CA GLY A 298 4.57 -12.10 9.83
C GLY A 298 5.08 -11.12 8.75
N ALA A 299 4.45 -11.06 7.58
CA ALA A 299 4.84 -10.12 6.53
C ALA A 299 4.40 -8.68 6.83
N HIS A 300 5.08 -7.72 6.20
CA HIS A 300 4.68 -6.31 6.23
C HIS A 300 3.30 -6.10 5.59
N ARG A 301 2.54 -5.09 6.07
CA ARG A 301 1.17 -4.82 5.60
C ARG A 301 0.89 -3.32 5.49
N ALA A 302 0.09 -2.95 4.51
CA ALA A 302 -0.55 -1.63 4.42
C ALA A 302 -2.02 -1.81 4.06
N PHE A 303 -2.88 -1.04 4.71
CA PHE A 303 -4.33 -1.06 4.49
C PHE A 303 -4.72 0.17 3.68
N VAL A 304 -5.31 -0.02 2.50
CA VAL A 304 -5.71 1.08 1.62
C VAL A 304 -7.22 1.03 1.42
N TYR A 305 -7.90 2.18 1.54
CA TYR A 305 -9.34 2.25 1.28
C TYR A 305 -9.62 2.24 -0.22
N LYS A 306 -9.51 1.04 -0.79
CA LYS A 306 -9.68 0.72 -2.21
C LYS A 306 -10.36 -0.64 -2.37
N SER A 307 -10.99 -0.83 -3.53
CA SER A 307 -11.61 -2.10 -3.90
C SER A 307 -10.60 -3.07 -4.50
N HIS A 308 -11.00 -4.32 -4.66
CA HIS A 308 -10.15 -5.39 -5.19
C HIS A 308 -9.52 -5.04 -6.54
N SER A 309 -10.33 -4.49 -7.47
CA SER A 309 -9.89 -4.07 -8.80
C SER A 309 -10.89 -3.09 -9.43
N GLY A 310 -10.59 -2.62 -10.64
CA GLY A 310 -11.40 -1.65 -11.38
C GLY A 310 -10.94 -0.20 -11.17
N PRO A 311 -11.77 0.80 -11.51
CA PRO A 311 -11.37 2.21 -11.46
C PRO A 311 -10.98 2.74 -10.06
N TYR A 312 -11.47 2.07 -9.01
CA TYR A 312 -11.16 2.35 -7.60
C TYR A 312 -10.22 1.28 -7.00
N GLY A 313 -9.67 0.40 -7.85
CA GLY A 313 -8.90 -0.76 -7.46
C GLY A 313 -7.53 -0.38 -6.88
N GLU A 314 -7.08 -1.13 -5.88
CA GLU A 314 -5.80 -0.89 -5.22
C GLU A 314 -4.58 -0.97 -6.15
N VAL A 315 -4.56 -1.90 -7.12
CA VAL A 315 -3.43 -2.11 -8.04
C VAL A 315 -3.18 -0.91 -8.96
N ASN A 316 -4.22 -0.14 -9.27
CA ASN A 316 -4.17 1.02 -10.16
C ASN A 316 -4.17 2.34 -9.39
N SER A 317 -3.93 2.31 -8.06
CA SER A 317 -4.04 3.47 -7.18
C SER A 317 -2.69 4.10 -6.85
N GLU A 318 -2.66 5.41 -6.56
CA GLU A 318 -1.46 6.07 -6.07
C GLU A 318 -1.02 5.45 -4.74
N GLU A 319 -1.96 5.15 -3.84
CA GLU A 319 -1.73 4.49 -2.55
C GLU A 319 -0.96 3.16 -2.73
N GLY A 320 -1.44 2.33 -3.66
CA GLY A 320 -0.81 1.06 -4.00
C GLY A 320 0.59 1.24 -4.58
N TYR A 321 0.79 2.23 -5.45
CA TYR A 321 2.11 2.52 -6.03
C TYR A 321 3.10 3.08 -5.00
N GLN A 322 2.67 4.02 -4.16
CA GLN A 322 3.52 4.65 -3.15
C GLN A 322 4.02 3.63 -2.13
N ASN A 323 3.19 2.65 -1.78
CA ASN A 323 3.54 1.50 -0.96
C ASN A 323 4.52 0.56 -1.66
N LEU A 324 4.22 0.12 -2.89
CA LEU A 324 5.10 -0.74 -3.69
C LEU A 324 6.49 -0.14 -3.90
N SER A 325 6.55 1.12 -4.35
CA SER A 325 7.81 1.82 -4.62
C SER A 325 8.68 1.88 -3.38
N ARG A 326 8.09 2.21 -2.22
CA ARG A 326 8.78 2.22 -0.92
C ARG A 326 9.27 0.84 -0.51
N PHE A 327 8.46 -0.20 -0.66
CA PHE A 327 8.89 -1.55 -0.31
C PHE A 327 10.04 -2.05 -1.20
N LEU A 328 9.94 -1.84 -2.52
CA LEU A 328 10.97 -2.29 -3.46
C LEU A 328 12.26 -1.49 -3.33
N PHE A 329 12.17 -0.18 -3.20
CA PHE A 329 13.32 0.73 -3.31
C PHE A 329 13.73 1.43 -2.01
N GLY A 330 13.01 1.20 -0.91
CA GLY A 330 13.32 1.76 0.40
C GLY A 330 14.48 1.04 1.08
N HIS A 331 15.40 1.83 1.61
CA HIS A 331 16.63 1.38 2.29
C HIS A 331 16.38 0.96 3.74
N TRP A 332 15.30 1.49 4.34
CA TRP A 332 14.94 1.26 5.72
C TRP A 332 13.52 0.72 5.80
N SER A 333 13.28 -0.29 6.64
CA SER A 333 11.93 -0.53 7.16
C SER A 333 11.78 0.15 8.52
N VAL A 334 10.59 0.66 8.78
CA VAL A 334 10.19 1.20 10.08
C VAL A 334 8.92 0.48 10.48
N GLN A 335 8.93 -0.15 11.65
CA GLN A 335 7.75 -0.68 12.32
C GLN A 335 7.48 0.18 13.55
N VAL A 336 6.22 0.56 13.74
CA VAL A 336 5.73 1.29 14.91
C VAL A 336 4.72 0.40 15.61
N GLU A 337 4.89 0.23 16.91
CA GLU A 337 4.14 -0.71 17.71
C GLU A 337 3.74 -0.08 19.05
N LEU A 338 2.57 -0.43 19.59
CA LEU A 338 2.21 -0.06 20.96
C LEU A 338 2.84 -1.04 21.94
N SER A 339 3.61 -0.52 22.89
CA SER A 339 4.27 -1.32 23.92
C SER A 339 3.91 -0.83 25.33
N ASN A 340 4.24 -1.64 26.34
CA ASN A 340 3.93 -1.40 27.75
C ASN A 340 2.44 -1.21 28.04
N LEU A 341 1.60 -2.01 27.38
CA LEU A 341 0.16 -2.00 27.58
C LEU A 341 -0.24 -2.79 28.85
N PRO A 342 -1.44 -2.54 29.40
CA PRO A 342 -1.91 -3.25 30.58
C PRO A 342 -2.15 -4.74 30.27
N PRO A 343 -2.06 -5.64 31.26
CA PRO A 343 -2.33 -7.05 31.04
C PRO A 343 -3.78 -7.27 30.63
N ALA A 344 -4.03 -8.31 29.83
CA ALA A 344 -5.37 -8.63 29.30
C ALA A 344 -6.45 -8.71 30.39
N SER A 345 -6.11 -9.09 31.62
CA SER A 345 -7.04 -9.11 32.76
C SER A 345 -7.63 -7.75 33.11
N VAL A 346 -6.90 -6.64 32.91
CA VAL A 346 -7.39 -5.27 33.18
C VAL A 346 -8.46 -4.89 32.16
N VAL A 347 -8.25 -5.23 30.90
CA VAL A 347 -9.22 -4.97 29.83
C VAL A 347 -10.42 -5.91 29.95
N ALA A 348 -10.18 -7.20 30.24
CA ALA A 348 -11.22 -8.21 30.42
C ALA A 348 -12.11 -7.98 31.67
N ALA A 349 -11.65 -7.18 32.64
CA ALA A 349 -12.46 -6.77 33.80
C ALA A 349 -13.65 -5.89 33.40
N GLN A 350 -13.67 -5.37 32.17
CA GLN A 350 -14.79 -4.63 31.58
C GLN A 350 -15.35 -5.41 30.38
N PRO A 351 -16.07 -6.53 30.61
CA PRO A 351 -16.49 -7.44 29.54
C PRO A 351 -17.48 -6.81 28.55
N ASP A 352 -18.17 -5.74 28.99
CA ASP A 352 -19.12 -4.98 28.17
C ASP A 352 -18.44 -3.83 27.39
N VAL A 353 -17.11 -3.80 27.31
CA VAL A 353 -16.33 -2.71 26.72
C VAL A 353 -15.32 -3.23 25.70
N ALA A 354 -15.43 -2.74 24.47
CA ALA A 354 -14.46 -2.96 23.41
C ALA A 354 -13.73 -1.66 23.06
N TRP A 355 -12.40 -1.65 23.19
CA TRP A 355 -11.55 -0.56 22.76
C TRP A 355 -11.06 -0.80 21.34
N GLN A 356 -11.11 0.26 20.54
CA GLN A 356 -10.65 0.26 19.16
C GLN A 356 -9.84 1.52 18.88
N ALA A 357 -8.98 1.45 17.88
CA ALA A 357 -8.25 2.60 17.37
C ALA A 357 -8.37 2.73 15.85
N ASP A 358 -8.64 3.96 15.42
CA ASP A 358 -8.42 4.40 14.05
C ASP A 358 -6.96 4.84 13.90
N LEU A 359 -6.36 4.50 12.76
CA LEU A 359 -4.99 4.80 12.42
C LEU A 359 -4.89 5.31 10.99
N GLN A 360 -4.08 6.35 10.78
CA GLN A 360 -3.73 6.82 9.43
C GLN A 360 -2.27 7.23 9.38
N LEU A 361 -1.59 6.92 8.27
CA LEU A 361 -0.24 7.41 7.99
C LEU A 361 -0.23 8.25 6.72
N ALA A 362 0.12 9.52 6.88
CA ALA A 362 0.33 10.46 5.77
C ALA A 362 1.81 10.82 5.62
N ILE A 363 2.22 11.18 4.40
CA ILE A 363 3.56 11.69 4.10
C ILE A 363 3.41 13.05 3.43
N ARG A 364 4.18 14.04 3.89
CA ARG A 364 4.21 15.37 3.28
C ARG A 364 4.57 15.27 1.80
N GLY A 365 3.75 15.92 0.96
CA GLY A 365 3.93 15.96 -0.49
C GLY A 365 3.15 14.89 -1.25
N LEU A 366 2.50 13.95 -0.56
CA LEU A 366 1.55 13.02 -1.18
C LEU A 366 0.12 13.54 -1.01
N SER A 367 -0.70 13.33 -2.04
CA SER A 367 -2.15 13.55 -2.01
C SER A 367 -2.94 12.44 -1.34
N VAL A 368 -2.27 11.33 -1.01
CA VAL A 368 -2.90 10.10 -0.54
C VAL A 368 -2.30 9.61 0.78
N LEU A 369 -3.07 8.79 1.49
CA LEU A 369 -2.60 8.09 2.68
C LEU A 369 -1.82 6.83 2.28
N ILE A 370 -0.78 6.52 3.05
CA ILE A 370 0.01 5.29 2.85
C ILE A 370 -0.69 4.10 3.47
N THR A 371 -1.35 4.29 4.61
CA THR A 371 -2.20 3.28 5.22
C THR A 371 -3.33 3.94 6.01
N GLU A 372 -4.48 3.30 6.06
CA GLU A 372 -5.58 3.66 6.96
C GLU A 372 -6.36 2.45 7.49
N GLN A 373 -6.72 2.55 8.75
CA GLN A 373 -7.58 1.60 9.45
C GLN A 373 -8.61 2.39 10.24
N LYS A 374 -9.89 2.16 9.98
CA LYS A 374 -10.97 2.91 10.63
C LYS A 374 -12.18 2.05 10.96
N ALA A 375 -12.89 2.42 12.02
CA ALA A 375 -14.20 1.85 12.36
C ALA A 375 -15.19 1.96 11.20
N VAL A 376 -15.24 3.13 10.55
CA VAL A 376 -16.16 3.40 9.43
C VAL A 376 -15.86 2.55 8.20
N HIS A 377 -14.61 2.09 8.05
CA HIS A 377 -14.16 1.17 7.00
C HIS A 377 -14.17 -0.29 7.49
N TYR A 378 -14.78 -0.55 8.65
CA TYR A 378 -14.91 -1.85 9.31
C TYR A 378 -13.58 -2.53 9.66
N ASN A 379 -12.44 -1.84 9.56
CA ASN A 379 -11.10 -2.38 9.76
C ASN A 379 -10.27 -1.67 10.87
N PRO A 380 -10.85 -1.20 11.99
CA PRO A 380 -10.07 -0.55 13.03
C PRO A 380 -9.15 -1.55 13.74
N VAL A 381 -8.11 -1.04 14.41
CA VAL A 381 -7.27 -1.84 15.29
C VAL A 381 -8.09 -2.23 16.53
N GLN A 382 -8.30 -3.54 16.74
CA GLN A 382 -9.09 -4.07 17.84
C GLN A 382 -8.23 -4.24 19.09
N LEU A 383 -7.98 -3.15 19.84
CA LEU A 383 -7.01 -3.11 20.94
C LEU A 383 -7.23 -4.23 21.97
N ASN A 384 -8.48 -4.54 22.35
CA ASN A 384 -8.75 -5.67 23.27
C ASN A 384 -8.22 -7.01 22.74
N SER A 385 -8.50 -7.29 21.47
CA SER A 385 -8.12 -8.55 20.82
C SER A 385 -6.60 -8.65 20.68
N GLU A 386 -5.95 -7.54 20.32
CA GLU A 386 -4.51 -7.45 20.21
C GLU A 386 -3.83 -7.64 21.58
N ILE A 387 -4.29 -6.95 22.63
CA ILE A 387 -3.77 -7.15 24.01
C ILE A 387 -3.91 -8.61 24.46
N ALA A 388 -5.02 -9.27 24.12
CA ALA A 388 -5.24 -10.67 24.46
C ALA A 388 -4.32 -11.63 23.67
N GLN A 389 -4.11 -11.37 22.38
CA GLN A 389 -3.22 -12.17 21.53
C GLN A 389 -1.75 -12.06 21.97
N HIS A 390 -1.36 -10.89 22.45
CA HIS A 390 -0.01 -10.58 22.91
C HIS A 390 0.19 -10.77 24.43
N ALA A 391 -0.76 -11.42 25.13
CA ALA A 391 -0.67 -11.65 26.57
C ALA A 391 0.29 -12.81 26.93
N PRO A 392 0.98 -12.75 28.11
CA PRO A 392 1.85 -13.84 28.57
C PRO A 392 1.13 -15.18 28.67
N GLY A 393 1.67 -16.23 28.04
CA GLY A 393 1.12 -17.59 28.04
C GLY A 393 0.07 -17.89 26.95
N SER A 394 -0.22 -16.95 26.04
CA SER A 394 -0.97 -17.22 24.80
C SER A 394 -0.14 -18.08 23.83
N PRO A 395 -0.75 -18.88 22.91
CA PRO A 395 -0.02 -19.70 21.95
C PRO A 395 0.74 -18.82 20.95
N GLY A 396 1.97 -18.45 21.31
CA GLY A 396 2.82 -17.49 20.62
C GLY A 396 3.81 -16.79 21.57
N GLU A 397 4.40 -17.55 22.51
CA GLU A 397 5.41 -17.14 23.52
C GLU A 397 6.37 -16.05 22.97
N ASP A 398 6.70 -14.93 23.64
CA ASP A 398 6.91 -14.69 25.07
C ASP A 398 6.93 -13.17 25.41
N SER A 399 6.62 -12.83 26.69
CA SER A 399 6.77 -11.52 27.39
C SER A 399 5.78 -10.37 27.13
N VAL A 400 5.72 -9.44 28.11
CA VAL A 400 5.09 -8.09 28.00
C VAL A 400 5.77 -7.24 26.89
N ASP A 401 6.83 -7.77 26.27
CA ASP A 401 7.66 -7.18 25.23
C ASP A 401 7.26 -7.62 23.81
N ALA A 402 6.05 -8.17 23.61
CA ALA A 402 5.45 -8.40 22.29
C ALA A 402 4.46 -7.25 21.97
N PRO A 403 4.90 -6.18 21.30
CA PRO A 403 4.08 -5.00 21.09
C PRO A 403 3.01 -5.20 20.00
N ILE A 404 1.92 -4.42 20.07
CA ILE A 404 0.85 -4.48 19.07
C ILE A 404 1.31 -3.72 17.83
N PRO A 405 1.41 -4.35 16.65
CA PRO A 405 1.82 -3.66 15.44
C PRO A 405 0.78 -2.62 15.04
N LEU A 406 1.19 -1.35 14.93
CA LEU A 406 0.33 -0.26 14.48
C LEU A 406 0.53 0.01 12.99
N VAL A 407 1.77 0.25 12.56
CA VAL A 407 2.06 0.58 11.17
C VAL A 407 3.49 0.23 10.77
N GLY A 408 3.64 -0.26 9.55
CA GLY A 408 4.93 -0.43 8.88
C GLY A 408 5.06 0.50 7.68
N THR A 409 6.25 1.06 7.45
CA THR A 409 6.56 1.78 6.20
C THR A 409 8.04 1.65 5.83
N PHE A 410 8.41 2.17 4.65
CA PHE A 410 9.79 2.13 4.17
C PHE A 410 10.28 3.51 3.71
N LEU A 411 11.56 3.78 3.92
CA LEU A 411 12.18 5.09 3.67
C LEU A 411 13.17 5.03 2.51
N PHE A 412 13.14 6.02 1.60
CA PHE A 412 14.06 6.12 0.46
C PHE A 412 15.42 6.73 0.77
N SER A 413 15.62 7.35 1.94
CA SER A 413 16.91 7.98 2.25
C SER A 413 18.00 6.91 2.42
N LYS A 414 19.13 7.07 1.71
CA LYS A 414 20.28 6.15 1.76
C LYS A 414 21.06 6.23 3.07
N GLU A 415 20.98 7.34 3.81
CA GLU A 415 21.83 7.56 4.96
C GLU A 415 21.08 7.32 6.26
N PRO A 416 21.66 6.50 7.13
CA PRO A 416 22.06 6.88 8.47
C PRO A 416 23.59 6.83 8.53
N PRO A 417 24.21 7.81 9.20
CA PRO A 417 25.66 7.95 9.18
C PRO A 417 26.34 6.82 9.95
N ALA A 418 27.57 6.49 9.53
CA ALA A 418 28.53 5.65 10.25
C ALA A 418 28.92 6.20 11.64
N ASP A 419 28.45 7.42 11.96
CA ASP A 419 28.74 8.16 13.19
C ASP A 419 27.45 8.43 13.98
N LEU A 420 26.63 7.41 14.24
CA LEU A 420 25.65 7.51 15.33
C LEU A 420 26.45 7.76 16.63
N PRO A 421 26.28 8.91 17.31
CA PRO A 421 27.07 9.22 18.48
C PRO A 421 26.81 8.15 19.56
N PRO A 422 27.83 7.74 20.34
CA PRO A 422 27.61 6.87 21.49
C PRO A 422 26.61 7.56 22.41
N THR A 423 25.45 6.93 22.60
CA THR A 423 24.46 7.33 23.58
C THR A 423 25.16 7.35 24.95
N GLN A 424 25.46 8.54 25.46
CA GLN A 424 25.80 8.68 26.87
C GLN A 424 24.53 8.43 27.68
N VAL A 425 24.27 7.15 27.95
CA VAL A 425 23.47 6.75 29.09
C VAL A 425 24.22 7.25 30.31
N THR A 426 23.70 8.28 30.96
CA THR A 426 24.04 8.52 32.36
C THR A 426 23.00 7.74 33.17
N PRO A 427 23.39 6.66 33.88
CA PRO A 427 22.48 5.96 34.77
C PRO A 427 22.01 6.91 35.87
N GLY A 428 20.72 6.89 36.19
CA GLY A 428 20.16 7.72 37.24
C GLY A 428 20.80 7.47 38.61
N VAL A 429 20.91 8.54 39.40
CA VAL A 429 21.11 8.50 40.85
C VAL A 429 20.24 9.59 41.47
N GLY A 430 19.48 9.18 42.48
CA GLY A 430 18.46 9.97 43.15
C GLY A 430 18.94 10.89 44.26
N ASP A 431 17.93 11.52 44.84
CA ASP A 431 17.83 12.22 46.13
C ASP A 431 18.52 13.58 46.36
N ALA A 432 17.65 14.52 46.75
CA ALA A 432 17.81 15.72 47.59
C ALA A 432 17.69 17.11 46.92
N PRO A 433 17.13 18.11 47.63
CA PRO A 433 16.19 19.06 47.05
C PRO A 433 16.63 20.54 47.00
N SER A 434 16.05 21.28 46.04
CA SER A 434 15.81 22.76 46.01
C SER A 434 17.04 23.70 45.94
N PRO A 435 16.93 24.99 45.53
CA PRO A 435 15.78 25.89 45.77
C PRO A 435 15.30 26.77 44.59
N ALA A 436 14.13 27.36 44.84
CA ALA A 436 13.36 28.29 44.02
C ALA A 436 14.05 29.64 43.74
N VAL A 437 13.77 30.21 42.57
CA VAL A 437 13.90 31.65 42.24
C VAL A 437 12.81 31.97 41.21
N ALA A 438 11.65 32.45 41.64
CA ALA A 438 11.21 33.86 41.69
C ALA A 438 10.34 34.25 40.48
N ALA A 439 9.07 34.52 40.78
CA ALA A 439 8.08 35.08 39.87
C ALA A 439 8.32 36.57 39.63
N PRO A 440 7.96 37.11 38.44
CA PRO A 440 7.64 38.51 38.30
C PRO A 440 6.11 38.74 38.36
N THR A 441 5.78 39.52 39.38
CA THR A 441 4.62 40.40 39.61
C THR A 441 3.76 40.83 38.42
N ALA A 442 2.45 40.81 38.67
CA ALA A 442 1.40 41.47 37.90
C ALA A 442 1.56 43.01 37.88
N ALA A 443 1.25 43.62 36.73
CA ALA A 443 0.93 45.04 36.64
C ALA A 443 -0.12 45.31 35.55
N SER A 444 -1.28 45.76 36.03
CA SER A 444 -2.23 46.74 35.45
C SER A 444 -2.60 46.68 33.97
N ALA A 445 -3.86 46.32 33.72
CA ALA A 445 -4.64 46.73 32.56
C ALA A 445 -4.95 48.25 32.56
N PRO A 446 -5.08 48.86 31.38
CA PRO A 446 -5.96 50.00 31.20
C PRO A 446 -7.10 49.74 30.20
N ALA A 447 -8.27 50.20 30.64
CA ALA A 447 -9.52 50.55 29.98
C ALA A 447 -9.69 50.39 28.46
N SER A 448 -10.84 49.77 28.17
CA SER A 448 -11.62 49.72 26.94
C SER A 448 -11.82 51.04 26.20
N ALA A 449 -11.69 51.01 24.87
CA ALA A 449 -12.36 51.90 23.92
C ALA A 449 -12.99 51.04 22.79
N PRO A 450 -14.15 51.44 22.25
CA PRO A 450 -15.02 50.55 21.45
C PRO A 450 -14.48 50.35 20.02
N ALA A 451 -14.51 49.10 19.55
CA ALA A 451 -14.26 48.76 18.16
C ALA A 451 -15.43 49.20 17.27
N PRO A 452 -15.20 49.73 16.06
CA PRO A 452 -16.26 49.93 15.07
C PRO A 452 -16.77 48.57 14.58
N ALA A 453 -18.08 48.48 14.34
CA ALA A 453 -18.75 47.29 13.83
C ALA A 453 -18.08 46.80 12.53
N ARG A 454 -17.50 45.60 12.59
CA ARG A 454 -17.07 44.87 11.40
C ARG A 454 -18.26 44.09 10.85
N GLU A 455 -18.82 44.58 9.75
CA GLU A 455 -19.71 43.80 8.89
C GLU A 455 -19.02 42.49 8.51
N GLY A 456 -19.71 41.38 8.72
CA GLY A 456 -19.21 40.04 8.40
C GLY A 456 -19.04 39.85 6.90
N TRP A 457 -17.98 39.13 6.53
CA TRP A 457 -17.62 38.75 5.15
C TRP A 457 -18.72 38.02 4.36
N TRP A 458 -19.79 37.58 5.03
CA TRP A 458 -20.92 36.86 4.44
C TRP A 458 -21.81 37.75 3.56
N HIS A 459 -21.85 39.06 3.81
CA HIS A 459 -22.63 40.00 2.99
C HIS A 459 -21.96 40.39 1.66
N ARG A 460 -20.64 40.15 1.49
CA ARG A 460 -19.94 40.42 0.22
C ARG A 460 -19.97 39.27 -0.78
N PHE A 461 -20.32 38.06 -0.34
CA PHE A 461 -20.38 36.89 -1.21
C PHE A 461 -21.73 36.79 -1.95
N VAL A 462 -22.83 37.18 -1.28
CA VAL A 462 -24.19 37.06 -1.82
C VAL A 462 -24.53 38.12 -2.87
N ASP A 463 -23.84 39.26 -2.90
CA ASP A 463 -24.00 40.29 -3.95
C ASP A 463 -23.18 39.98 -5.24
N SER A 464 -22.36 38.92 -5.26
CA SER A 464 -21.57 38.52 -6.45
C SER A 464 -22.23 37.44 -7.30
N VAL A 465 -23.42 36.96 -6.90
CA VAL A 465 -24.12 35.85 -7.56
C VAL A 465 -25.60 36.22 -7.73
N GLY A 466 -25.89 37.20 -8.56
CA GLY A 466 -27.27 37.59 -8.88
C GLY A 466 -27.40 38.46 -10.12
N GLY A 467 -27.97 37.88 -11.19
CA GLY A 467 -28.33 38.55 -12.46
C GLY A 467 -27.34 38.20 -13.58
N GLU A 468 -27.72 37.81 -14.80
CA GLU A 468 -28.98 37.97 -15.52
C GLU A 468 -29.21 36.83 -16.54
N HIS A 469 -30.46 36.68 -16.94
CA HIS A 469 -30.94 35.88 -18.06
C HIS A 469 -30.39 36.39 -19.40
N GLU A 470 -29.86 35.49 -20.24
CA GLU A 470 -29.86 35.68 -21.69
C GLU A 470 -30.20 34.36 -22.41
N GLN A 471 -31.27 34.41 -23.20
CA GLN A 471 -31.67 33.37 -24.14
C GLN A 471 -30.69 33.38 -25.32
N ALA A 472 -30.09 32.23 -25.66
CA ALA A 472 -29.36 32.05 -26.90
C ALA A 472 -29.85 30.78 -27.63
N ALA A 473 -30.24 30.99 -28.89
CA ALA A 473 -30.74 30.01 -29.84
C ALA A 473 -29.66 28.98 -30.26
N PRO A 474 -30.04 27.80 -30.79
CA PRO A 474 -29.07 26.79 -31.19
C PRO A 474 -28.31 27.24 -32.45
N VAL A 475 -26.98 27.25 -32.35
CA VAL A 475 -26.08 27.45 -33.50
C VAL A 475 -25.63 26.07 -33.98
N ASP A 476 -26.17 25.64 -35.13
CA ASP A 476 -25.62 24.54 -35.92
C ASP A 476 -24.25 24.94 -36.47
N VAL A 477 -23.21 24.18 -36.12
CA VAL A 477 -21.89 24.27 -36.77
C VAL A 477 -21.69 22.98 -37.58
N PRO A 478 -21.50 23.05 -38.92
CA PRO A 478 -21.26 21.86 -39.73
C PRO A 478 -19.87 21.28 -39.46
N LEU A 479 -19.80 19.94 -39.35
CA LEU A 479 -18.56 19.18 -39.40
C LEU A 479 -18.01 19.20 -40.84
N GLU A 480 -16.89 19.89 -41.08
CA GLU A 480 -16.11 19.75 -42.33
C GLU A 480 -14.65 19.33 -42.07
N ASN A 481 -14.34 18.13 -42.55
CA ASN A 481 -13.12 17.63 -43.22
C ASN A 481 -11.71 17.79 -42.57
N PRO A 482 -11.03 16.69 -42.13
CA PRO A 482 -9.78 16.73 -41.36
C PRO A 482 -8.47 16.79 -42.18
N LEU A 483 -8.43 17.48 -43.32
CA LEU A 483 -7.22 17.57 -44.16
C LEU A 483 -6.88 19.00 -44.59
N ASP A 484 -6.81 19.93 -43.64
CA ASP A 484 -6.25 21.26 -43.85
C ASP A 484 -4.76 21.31 -43.39
N PRO A 485 -3.79 21.53 -44.29
CA PRO A 485 -2.36 21.58 -43.97
C PRO A 485 -1.91 22.86 -43.22
N THR A 486 -2.82 23.74 -42.80
CA THR A 486 -2.49 24.98 -42.06
C THR A 486 -2.50 24.84 -40.53
N ILE A 487 -3.01 23.73 -39.98
CA ILE A 487 -3.05 23.43 -38.53
C ILE A 487 -1.66 23.34 -37.86
N PRO A 488 -0.60 22.81 -38.51
CA PRO A 488 0.73 22.74 -37.88
C PRO A 488 1.36 24.12 -37.61
N ALA A 489 1.01 25.15 -38.40
CA ALA A 489 1.59 26.49 -38.25
C ALA A 489 1.00 27.26 -37.07
N VAL A 490 -0.29 27.08 -36.80
CA VAL A 490 -0.98 27.70 -35.65
C VAL A 490 -0.57 27.01 -34.34
N ALA A 491 -0.40 25.69 -34.35
CA ALA A 491 0.14 24.95 -33.22
C ALA A 491 1.61 25.32 -32.91
N ALA A 492 2.44 25.53 -33.94
CA ALA A 492 3.82 25.99 -33.75
C ALA A 492 3.90 27.43 -33.20
N GLN A 493 3.00 28.32 -33.63
CA GLN A 493 2.92 29.68 -33.07
C GLN A 493 2.42 29.70 -31.62
N ALA A 494 1.46 28.83 -31.26
CA ALA A 494 0.98 28.70 -29.89
C ALA A 494 2.07 28.14 -28.95
N VAL A 495 2.87 27.18 -29.42
CA VAL A 495 4.01 26.62 -28.65
C VAL A 495 5.13 27.64 -28.51
N SER A 496 5.41 28.46 -29.52
CA SER A 496 6.38 29.56 -29.42
C SER A 496 5.91 30.65 -28.46
N ALA A 497 4.63 31.03 -28.49
CA ALA A 497 4.08 32.04 -27.59
C ALA A 497 4.10 31.60 -26.11
N VAL A 498 3.86 30.32 -25.83
CA VAL A 498 3.99 29.76 -24.47
C VAL A 498 5.46 29.67 -24.03
N ALA A 499 6.39 29.38 -24.95
CA ALA A 499 7.82 29.37 -24.66
C ALA A 499 8.38 30.79 -24.42
N ASP A 500 7.87 31.79 -25.14
CA ASP A 500 8.26 33.19 -24.97
C ASP A 500 7.66 33.78 -23.67
N ASP A 501 6.45 33.38 -23.25
CA ASP A 501 5.88 33.74 -21.94
C ASP A 501 6.64 33.08 -20.77
N LEU A 502 7.09 31.83 -20.93
CA LEU A 502 7.95 31.14 -19.97
C LEU A 502 9.36 31.75 -19.88
N ALA A 503 9.87 32.31 -20.99
CA ALA A 503 11.16 33.01 -21.03
C ALA A 503 11.05 34.46 -20.49
N ALA A 504 9.94 35.15 -20.72
CA ALA A 504 9.68 36.50 -20.21
C ALA A 504 9.44 36.53 -18.69
N GLY A 505 8.95 35.43 -18.11
CA GLY A 505 8.86 35.24 -16.65
C GLY A 505 10.20 35.02 -15.94
N ALA A 506 11.28 34.75 -16.68
CA ALA A 506 12.62 34.46 -16.13
C ALA A 506 13.58 35.68 -16.13
N GLY A 507 13.14 36.84 -16.62
CA GLY A 507 14.03 37.96 -16.98
C GLY A 507 13.84 39.30 -16.25
N ALA A 508 12.96 39.41 -15.25
CA ALA A 508 12.70 40.68 -14.57
C ALA A 508 12.57 40.52 -13.06
N ASP A 509 13.71 40.47 -12.36
CA ASP A 509 13.89 41.12 -11.05
C ASP A 509 15.37 41.10 -10.64
N ALA A 510 16.16 41.97 -11.29
CA ALA A 510 17.46 42.42 -10.77
C ALA A 510 17.29 43.86 -10.27
N GLY A 511 16.55 44.01 -9.17
CA GLY A 511 16.29 45.30 -8.55
C GLY A 511 16.13 45.16 -7.03
N ALA A 512 17.22 45.42 -6.30
CA ALA A 512 17.27 45.69 -4.86
C ALA A 512 16.38 44.83 -3.94
N ALA A 513 16.96 43.75 -3.41
CA ALA A 513 16.40 42.94 -2.33
C ALA A 513 15.97 43.81 -1.12
N PRO A 514 14.71 43.73 -0.66
CA PRO A 514 14.40 43.95 0.74
C PRO A 514 14.89 42.72 1.55
N ALA A 515 15.39 43.00 2.75
CA ALA A 515 16.00 42.01 3.63
C ALA A 515 15.12 40.78 3.87
N GLY A 516 15.77 39.61 3.88
CA GLY A 516 15.17 38.30 4.10
C GLY A 516 14.42 38.16 5.43
N GLY A 517 13.44 37.26 5.40
CA GLY A 517 12.72 36.80 6.58
C GLY A 517 11.81 35.64 6.23
N ALA A 518 12.11 34.47 6.81
CA ALA A 518 11.31 33.24 6.90
C ALA A 518 11.11 32.35 5.65
N ALA A 519 10.80 32.90 4.46
CA ALA A 519 10.44 32.04 3.31
C ALA A 519 11.63 31.27 2.67
N SER A 520 12.84 31.83 2.72
CA SER A 520 14.05 31.20 2.14
C SER A 520 14.65 30.10 3.02
N ASP A 521 14.49 30.19 4.34
CA ASP A 521 15.04 29.23 5.29
C ASP A 521 14.12 28.01 5.43
N TYR A 522 12.80 28.20 5.37
CA TYR A 522 11.82 27.12 5.38
C TYR A 522 12.01 26.15 4.20
N ALA A 523 12.14 26.68 2.98
CA ALA A 523 12.31 25.86 1.78
C ALA A 523 13.62 25.05 1.84
N ARG A 524 14.69 25.61 2.42
CA ARG A 524 16.00 24.97 2.51
C ARG A 524 16.07 23.92 3.62
N LEU A 525 15.45 24.18 4.78
CA LEU A 525 15.33 23.23 5.90
C LEU A 525 14.36 22.07 5.60
N SER A 526 13.36 22.32 4.75
CA SER A 526 12.35 21.34 4.37
C SER A 526 12.82 20.34 3.31
N GLN A 527 13.83 20.66 2.51
CA GLN A 527 14.21 19.82 1.36
C GLN A 527 14.90 18.51 1.78
N ASP A 528 15.62 18.52 2.91
CA ASP A 528 16.38 17.36 3.40
C ASP A 528 15.63 16.53 4.46
N LEU A 529 14.40 16.94 4.81
CA LEU A 529 13.55 16.27 5.79
C LEU A 529 12.30 15.66 5.13
N SER A 530 12.05 14.39 5.39
CA SER A 530 10.80 13.72 5.08
C SER A 530 9.88 13.80 6.30
N ARG A 531 8.69 14.40 6.14
CA ARG A 531 7.70 14.54 7.22
C ARG A 531 6.61 13.48 7.09
N TYR A 532 6.37 12.78 8.18
CA TYR A 532 5.33 11.77 8.36
C TYR A 532 4.34 12.26 9.41
N ALA A 533 3.06 11.91 9.24
CA ALA A 533 2.02 12.19 10.21
C ALA A 533 1.25 10.90 10.52
N LEU A 534 1.36 10.42 11.75
CA LEU A 534 0.65 9.25 12.26
C LEU A 534 -0.53 9.72 13.12
N THR A 535 -1.73 9.61 12.59
CA THR A 535 -2.97 9.90 13.32
C THR A 535 -3.38 8.67 14.13
N LEU A 536 -3.71 8.88 15.40
CA LEU A 536 -4.31 7.87 16.27
C LEU A 536 -5.58 8.46 16.88
N ARG A 537 -6.68 7.72 16.79
CA ARG A 537 -7.93 8.04 17.49
C ARG A 537 -8.47 6.80 18.17
N VAL A 538 -8.69 6.87 19.46
CA VAL A 538 -9.07 5.76 20.32
C VAL A 538 -10.48 6.02 20.85
N TYR A 539 -11.31 4.98 20.81
CA TYR A 539 -12.68 5.06 21.28
C TYR A 539 -13.11 3.76 21.96
N GLN A 540 -13.98 3.94 22.94
CA GLN A 540 -14.69 2.89 23.64
C GLN A 540 -16.04 2.61 22.96
N VAL A 541 -16.31 1.34 22.65
CA VAL A 541 -17.60 0.85 22.17
C VAL A 541 -18.21 -0.03 23.27
N ILE A 542 -19.47 0.23 23.64
CA ILE A 542 -20.15 -0.60 24.64
C ILE A 542 -20.72 -1.82 23.91
N THR A 543 -20.52 -3.01 24.48
CA THR A 543 -21.14 -4.24 23.99
C THR A 543 -22.23 -4.69 24.95
N ARG A 544 -23.42 -5.00 24.44
CA ARG A 544 -24.49 -5.66 25.20
C ARG A 544 -24.72 -7.06 24.64
N ASN A 545 -24.56 -8.08 25.48
CA ASN A 545 -24.68 -9.50 25.08
C ASN A 545 -23.76 -9.88 23.89
N GLY A 546 -22.57 -9.26 23.79
CA GLY A 546 -21.61 -9.52 22.71
C GLY A 546 -21.91 -8.79 21.39
N VAL A 547 -22.87 -7.87 21.36
CA VAL A 547 -23.17 -7.02 20.19
C VAL A 547 -22.86 -5.57 20.53
N PHE A 548 -22.20 -4.83 19.63
CA PHE A 548 -21.93 -3.40 19.79
C PHE A 548 -23.23 -2.60 19.88
N ASP A 549 -23.35 -1.76 20.92
CA ASP A 549 -24.53 -0.97 21.23
C ASP A 549 -24.35 0.51 20.82
N PHE A 550 -24.60 0.82 19.56
CA PHE A 550 -24.51 2.20 19.06
C PHE A 550 -25.73 3.09 19.44
N SER A 551 -26.52 2.72 20.45
CA SER A 551 -27.69 3.51 20.87
C SER A 551 -27.33 4.83 21.56
N SER A 552 -26.05 5.03 21.92
CA SER A 552 -25.51 6.26 22.47
C SER A 552 -24.56 6.94 21.48
N ASN A 553 -24.80 8.23 21.19
CA ASN A 553 -23.98 9.01 20.26
C ASN A 553 -22.54 9.24 20.76
N LEU A 554 -22.26 9.05 22.06
CA LEU A 554 -20.93 9.27 22.63
C LEU A 554 -19.91 8.20 22.20
N GLU A 555 -20.37 7.01 21.77
CA GLU A 555 -19.48 5.94 21.29
C GLU A 555 -18.84 6.26 19.93
N GLN A 556 -19.29 7.34 19.27
CA GLN A 556 -18.68 7.87 18.04
C GLN A 556 -17.65 8.99 18.34
N VAL A 557 -17.55 9.46 19.58
CA VAL A 557 -16.56 10.47 19.99
C VAL A 557 -15.31 9.73 20.46
N GLY A 558 -14.14 10.12 19.94
CA GLY A 558 -12.89 9.54 20.42
C GLY A 558 -12.62 9.93 21.86
N ASP A 559 -12.41 8.96 22.75
CA ASP A 559 -11.92 9.17 24.12
C ASP A 559 -10.55 9.85 24.13
N TRP A 560 -9.73 9.60 23.10
CA TRP A 560 -8.51 10.34 22.82
C TRP A 560 -8.21 10.37 21.32
N GLN A 561 -7.64 11.47 20.83
CA GLN A 561 -7.10 11.57 19.48
C GLN A 561 -5.93 12.55 19.42
N ASP A 562 -4.90 12.21 18.64
CA ASP A 562 -3.79 13.11 18.34
C ASP A 562 -3.07 12.68 17.06
N VAL A 563 -2.14 13.50 16.57
CA VAL A 563 -1.30 13.21 15.41
C VAL A 563 0.16 13.34 15.82
N LEU A 564 0.92 12.25 15.71
CA LEU A 564 2.36 12.28 15.85
C LEU A 564 2.99 12.74 14.53
N ILE A 565 3.66 13.88 14.55
CA ILE A 565 4.48 14.37 13.43
C ILE A 565 5.91 13.88 13.61
N VAL A 566 6.49 13.29 12.58
CA VAL A 566 7.88 12.80 12.58
C VAL A 566 8.61 13.35 11.37
N ASP A 567 9.67 14.13 11.60
CA ASP A 567 10.62 14.57 10.58
C ASP A 567 11.84 13.66 10.59
N ILE A 568 12.18 13.06 9.45
CA ILE A 568 13.33 12.16 9.29
C ILE A 568 14.23 12.72 8.20
N GLY A 569 15.52 12.85 8.48
CA GLY A 569 16.49 13.31 7.50
C GLY A 569 17.65 14.07 8.13
N ARG A 570 18.30 14.93 7.34
CA ARG A 570 19.38 15.80 7.84
C ARG A 570 18.78 17.10 8.39
N SER A 571 19.08 17.43 9.64
CA SER A 571 18.72 18.71 10.25
C SER A 571 19.57 19.86 9.71
N ALA A 572 19.16 21.09 10.06
CA ALA A 572 19.88 22.34 9.75
C ALA A 572 21.38 22.31 10.11
N ASP A 573 21.71 21.62 11.20
CA ASP A 573 23.07 21.47 11.73
C ASP A 573 23.86 20.33 11.07
N GLY A 574 23.27 19.66 10.07
CA GLY A 574 23.88 18.58 9.29
C GLY A 574 23.79 17.19 9.93
N ARG A 575 23.20 17.04 11.12
CA ARG A 575 23.00 15.72 11.76
C ARG A 575 21.87 14.97 11.09
N PHE A 576 22.04 13.67 10.87
CA PHE A 576 20.93 12.81 10.48
C PHE A 576 20.20 12.34 11.74
N GLY A 577 18.87 12.38 11.73
CA GLY A 577 18.08 11.95 12.87
C GLY A 577 16.59 11.89 12.58
N ALA A 578 15.82 11.71 13.66
CA ALA A 578 14.38 11.82 13.67
C ALA A 578 13.95 12.83 14.74
N TRP A 579 12.97 13.66 14.42
CA TRP A 579 12.40 14.65 15.33
C TRP A 579 10.89 14.53 15.36
N THR A 580 10.31 14.59 16.55
CA THR A 580 8.90 14.30 16.78
C THR A 580 8.18 15.46 17.42
N GLY A 581 6.86 15.49 17.25
CA GLY A 581 5.97 16.39 17.96
C GLY A 581 4.54 15.90 17.89
N TRP A 582 3.87 15.82 19.04
CA TRP A 582 2.42 15.60 19.10
C TRP A 582 1.70 16.87 18.68
N ASN A 583 0.82 16.79 17.68
CA ASN A 583 0.17 17.95 17.08
C ASN A 583 -0.59 18.80 18.11
N SER A 584 -1.15 18.19 19.16
CA SER A 584 -1.76 18.91 20.29
C SER A 584 -0.81 19.82 21.08
N ALA A 585 0.49 19.54 21.03
CA ALA A 585 1.55 20.27 21.74
C ALA A 585 2.39 21.18 20.81
N VAL A 586 2.23 21.05 19.50
CA VAL A 586 2.98 21.84 18.51
C VAL A 586 2.28 23.19 18.26
N PRO A 587 2.96 24.34 18.49
CA PRO A 587 2.36 25.65 18.25
C PRO A 587 2.34 26.01 16.76
N GLY A 588 1.22 26.59 16.30
CA GLY A 588 1.08 27.11 14.94
C GLY A 588 0.69 26.06 13.90
N ALA A 589 0.79 26.42 12.62
CA ALA A 589 0.41 25.53 11.53
C ALA A 589 1.57 24.58 11.19
N ILE A 590 1.33 23.27 11.25
CA ILE A 590 2.36 22.24 11.02
C ILE A 590 3.05 22.34 9.66
N ASN A 591 2.38 22.89 8.64
CA ASN A 591 2.93 23.10 7.31
C ASN A 591 3.84 24.34 7.20
N GLN A 592 3.96 25.14 8.26
CA GLN A 592 4.86 26.30 8.33
C GLN A 592 6.10 26.01 9.18
N LEU A 593 6.15 24.85 9.86
CA LEU A 593 7.26 24.47 10.70
C LEU A 593 8.33 23.75 9.89
N GLY A 594 9.57 24.24 9.98
CA GLY A 594 10.72 23.64 9.29
C GLY A 594 11.00 22.21 9.79
N GLN A 595 11.22 22.06 11.10
CA GLN A 595 11.51 20.80 11.77
C GLN A 595 10.79 20.73 13.14
N MET A 596 10.40 19.54 13.57
CA MET A 596 9.92 19.30 14.93
C MET A 596 11.03 19.50 15.99
N ALA A 597 10.65 19.92 17.21
CA ALA A 597 11.62 20.32 18.23
C ALA A 597 12.25 19.14 18.97
N ASP A 598 11.49 18.08 19.23
CA ASP A 598 11.93 17.00 20.11
C ASP A 598 12.71 15.95 19.32
N ALA A 599 13.99 15.76 19.63
CA ALA A 599 14.78 14.72 18.98
C ALA A 599 14.37 13.33 19.51
N LEU A 600 14.08 12.40 18.61
CA LEU A 600 13.81 11.00 18.93
C LEU A 600 15.14 10.27 19.20
N ALA A 601 15.26 9.67 20.38
CA ALA A 601 16.46 8.93 20.76
C ALA A 601 16.56 7.61 19.98
N LEU A 602 17.46 7.57 19.00
CA LEU A 602 17.76 6.39 18.19
C LEU A 602 18.88 5.58 18.85
N THR A 603 18.59 4.34 19.24
CA THR A 603 19.51 3.45 19.93
C THR A 603 19.80 2.22 19.07
N PRO A 604 21.04 1.99 18.63
CA PRO A 604 21.41 0.75 17.94
C PRO A 604 21.10 -0.48 18.80
N ASP A 605 20.59 -1.54 18.18
CA ASP A 605 20.39 -2.81 18.86
C ASP A 605 21.77 -3.42 19.21
N PRO A 606 21.99 -3.86 20.45
CA PRO A 606 23.27 -4.43 20.86
C PRO A 606 23.60 -5.77 20.20
N GLN A 607 22.59 -6.48 19.66
CA GLN A 607 22.72 -7.79 19.02
C GLN A 607 22.77 -7.69 17.49
N ASP A 608 22.16 -6.67 16.89
CA ASP A 608 22.18 -6.44 15.44
C ASP A 608 22.47 -4.98 15.10
N PRO A 609 23.67 -4.65 14.59
CA PRO A 609 24.02 -3.27 14.23
C PRO A 609 23.17 -2.70 13.07
N ASN A 610 22.40 -3.51 12.37
CA ASN A 610 21.48 -3.06 11.32
C ASN A 610 20.11 -2.65 11.86
N VAL A 611 19.85 -2.89 13.15
CA VAL A 611 18.60 -2.56 13.80
C VAL A 611 18.81 -1.37 14.73
N ILE A 612 17.90 -0.41 14.65
CA ILE A 612 17.82 0.77 15.50
C ILE A 612 16.47 0.73 16.20
N ARG A 613 16.47 0.98 17.50
CA ARG A 613 15.29 1.07 18.34
C ARG A 613 15.08 2.49 18.84
N ALA A 614 13.82 2.91 18.91
CA ALA A 614 13.45 4.13 19.59
C ALA A 614 12.14 3.93 20.35
N VAL A 615 11.93 4.74 21.38
CA VAL A 615 10.70 4.73 22.17
C VAL A 615 10.19 6.16 22.35
N LEU A 616 8.87 6.32 22.36
CA LEU A 616 8.21 7.59 22.58
C LEU A 616 6.95 7.38 23.44
N ASP A 617 6.91 7.99 24.62
CA ASP A 617 5.74 7.97 25.49
C ASP A 617 4.48 8.48 24.78
N LEU A 618 3.35 7.82 25.02
CA LEU A 618 2.06 8.40 24.66
C LEU A 618 1.75 9.64 25.52
N PRO A 619 0.98 10.62 25.02
CA PRO A 619 0.63 11.80 25.78
C PRO A 619 -0.07 11.44 27.11
N PRO A 620 0.08 12.25 28.18
CA PRO A 620 -0.54 11.96 29.47
C PRO A 620 -2.05 11.68 29.41
N ALA A 621 -2.77 12.37 28.51
CA ALA A 621 -4.20 12.15 28.28
C ALA A 621 -4.49 10.73 27.73
N ALA A 622 -3.66 10.21 26.82
CA ALA A 622 -3.79 8.85 26.30
C ALA A 622 -3.46 7.81 27.39
N ARG A 623 -2.37 8.01 28.14
CA ARG A 623 -1.92 7.09 29.21
C ARG A 623 -2.89 7.01 30.40
N ALA A 624 -3.82 7.95 30.51
CA ALA A 624 -4.91 7.90 31.48
C ALA A 624 -6.03 6.91 31.08
N LEU A 625 -6.09 6.47 29.82
CA LEU A 625 -7.08 5.51 29.36
C LEU A 625 -6.77 4.09 29.90
N PRO A 626 -7.78 3.33 30.36
CA PRO A 626 -7.58 1.97 30.87
C PRO A 626 -6.96 0.98 29.88
N VAL A 627 -7.13 1.20 28.57
CA VAL A 627 -6.57 0.33 27.52
C VAL A 627 -5.06 0.54 27.31
N PHE A 628 -4.52 1.70 27.67
CA PHE A 628 -3.10 2.05 27.52
C PHE A 628 -2.37 2.00 28.87
N GLY A 629 -2.93 2.62 29.90
CA GLY A 629 -2.28 2.71 31.21
C GLY A 629 -1.05 3.63 31.22
N PRO A 630 -0.44 3.83 32.41
CA PRO A 630 0.52 4.89 32.67
C PRO A 630 1.90 4.69 32.00
N ALA A 631 2.20 3.49 31.52
CA ALA A 631 3.48 3.14 30.92
C ALA A 631 3.43 3.05 29.37
N ALA A 632 2.26 3.25 28.76
CA ALA A 632 2.10 3.05 27.32
C ALA A 632 2.97 4.00 26.49
N GLN A 633 3.62 3.42 25.49
CA GLN A 633 4.54 4.10 24.61
C GLN A 633 4.46 3.52 23.19
N LEU A 634 4.93 4.30 22.21
CA LEU A 634 5.23 3.83 20.87
C LEU A 634 6.67 3.30 20.85
N ALA A 635 6.85 2.07 20.40
CA ALA A 635 8.15 1.49 20.09
C ALA A 635 8.37 1.52 18.58
N PHE A 636 9.57 1.92 18.17
CA PHE A 636 10.00 1.97 16.79
C PHE A 636 11.11 0.95 16.58
N THR A 637 10.94 0.07 15.60
CA THR A 637 11.98 -0.83 15.11
C THR A 637 12.35 -0.41 13.69
N ILE A 638 13.59 0.02 13.50
CA ILE A 638 14.09 0.58 12.24
C ILE A 638 15.22 -0.33 11.75
N VAL A 639 15.07 -0.93 10.56
CA VAL A 639 16.02 -1.93 10.05
C VAL A 639 16.66 -1.47 8.75
N ASN A 640 17.99 -1.55 8.68
CA ASN A 640 18.74 -1.35 7.44
C ASN A 640 18.54 -2.55 6.51
N ARG A 641 17.86 -2.33 5.38
CA ARG A 641 17.58 -3.39 4.40
C ARG A 641 18.68 -3.56 3.37
N ASP A 642 19.62 -2.62 3.25
CA ASP A 642 20.77 -2.78 2.34
C ASP A 642 21.80 -3.78 2.88
N ALA A 643 21.83 -4.03 4.19
CA ALA A 643 22.78 -4.96 4.82
C ALA A 643 22.45 -6.44 4.61
N LYS A 644 21.21 -6.76 4.20
CA LYS A 644 20.76 -8.12 3.84
C LYS A 644 21.15 -8.53 2.40
N GLY A 645 21.75 -7.62 1.62
CA GLY A 645 21.93 -7.72 0.17
C GLY A 645 23.21 -8.38 -0.33
#